data_AF-A0A850DGC8-F1
#
_entry.id   AF-A0A850DGC8-F1
#
_cell.length_a   1.000
_cell.length_b   1.000
_cell.length_c   1.000
_cell.angle_alpha   90.00
_cell.angle_beta   90.00
_cell.angle_gamma   90.00
#
_symmetry.space_group_name_H-M   'P 1'
#
loop_
_entity.id
_entity.type
_entity.pdbx_description
1 polymer ?
#
loop_
_entity_poly.entity_id
_entity_poly.type
_entity_poly.pdbx_seq_one_letter_code
_entity_poly.pdbx_strand_id
1 'polypeptide(L)'
;MRAAVSFMAAATPRRRVAWVAALVAALVVVPMVLGITAVARGSDVSEAFPANGPLAWMNIRDSTGLALSDYLFATKSVSMWRPLDTPIVYVLGLEFTGYMILVTFAIWLIGYALSFRWLDFLSKALNGIADGLVRELATTEVLLTAAAIGAVFVGWFVVRGLHAKAAVQIVTMLGVGVLGPLFLAQPLADVLSSDGLLAQGRNVGIVVAAGLNGNANPNPDTLIDALRGHLADNFARKPVQVWNFGHVVDDASGCGEAWSASVRTGDAKKVKNAMKSCGDGTAAARAGDATMPQIGMGFVLAICAYILLAFGAYLAFKVIYTALEAIYHCFMAIFGFAAGGFVYGPSQTFLVRNLVDTIVAACRMVAFTIFLGLYTLLLDNVFRQAEGQLLAVFVIAPILEIAAIIQLRRLNASLDRGTDWMSNRMGLALQGAGAAGGGGGGRALGMGAEGATRSLNLGLLPTLAAASTISGSPLTAWLAGGVSDALQPQARKKKKITDNNAVISDEQLGVWKGGQFGGGRGIYRRSFLTHVQLADAAREGLAGVARSGLRVRTGLNSYMGAAAAAQTAIRKGGADVKDLRSALVGAHFTDEPVMRSVIGSISLAKDNSQESLLANKHLGLTIASMKRAEASALKISDGNGDVVETAADFAVLGTMGYAYRQHHATPITLPAAHEQMVNRYLANPRANGRAFVEELQNVVDGKRISLIRGVRPQEAHRILARIRTDHAFRTDDAIHKLMNDPANPQHLRDVRKELSDAANTERWIAGESVTPWSSNSPPGTHAFPADYRRRMGAVAQELRTRGQ
;
A
#
# COMPACT_ATOMS: atom_id res chain seq x y z
N MET A 1 18.07 5.66 -4.83
CA MET A 1 16.69 6.21 -4.94
C MET A 1 15.61 5.33 -4.31
N ARG A 2 15.70 3.97 -4.33
CA ARG A 2 14.83 3.11 -3.49
C ARG A 2 14.86 3.47 -1.99
N ALA A 3 16.01 3.90 -1.49
CA ALA A 3 16.16 4.44 -0.13
C ALA A 3 15.34 5.72 0.14
N ALA A 4 15.11 6.59 -0.84
CA ALA A 4 14.31 7.81 -0.62
C ALA A 4 12.80 7.48 -0.60
N VAL A 5 12.38 6.53 -1.43
CA VAL A 5 10.98 6.05 -1.51
C VAL A 5 10.63 5.15 -0.32
N SER A 6 11.55 4.28 0.12
CA SER A 6 11.37 3.48 1.34
C SER A 6 11.41 4.33 2.61
N PHE A 7 12.21 5.42 2.63
CA PHE A 7 12.21 6.39 3.72
C PHE A 7 10.91 7.22 3.76
N MET A 8 10.27 7.50 2.63
CA MET A 8 8.93 8.12 2.57
C MET A 8 7.82 7.17 3.04
N ALA A 9 7.93 5.87 2.73
CA ALA A 9 6.98 4.85 3.19
C ALA A 9 7.06 4.61 4.71
N ALA A 10 8.26 4.68 5.31
CA ALA A 10 8.50 4.45 6.73
C ALA A 10 8.28 5.68 7.65
N ALA A 11 8.03 6.86 7.09
CA ALA A 11 7.92 8.08 7.87
C ALA A 11 6.52 8.30 8.49
N THR A 12 6.50 8.69 9.76
CA THR A 12 5.29 9.06 10.52
C THR A 12 4.50 10.17 9.81
N PRO A 13 3.16 10.30 10.04
CA PRO A 13 2.32 11.28 9.36
C PRO A 13 2.85 12.72 9.47
N ARG A 14 3.51 13.07 10.59
CA ARG A 14 4.19 14.37 10.78
C ARG A 14 5.36 14.60 9.82
N ARG A 15 6.16 13.58 9.48
CA ARG A 15 7.26 13.71 8.51
C ARG A 15 6.76 13.74 7.07
N ARG A 16 5.66 13.05 6.75
CA ARG A 16 5.01 13.16 5.44
C ARG A 16 4.43 14.55 5.23
N VAL A 17 3.79 15.12 6.26
CA VAL A 17 3.37 16.52 6.27
C VAL A 17 4.56 17.46 6.17
N ALA A 18 5.67 17.20 6.88
CA ALA A 18 6.87 18.02 6.77
C ALA A 18 7.56 17.94 5.39
N TRP A 19 7.53 16.78 4.73
CA TRP A 19 8.07 16.64 3.36
C TRP A 19 7.14 17.25 2.33
N VAL A 20 5.83 17.07 2.44
CA VAL A 20 4.85 17.78 1.59
C VAL A 20 4.95 19.28 1.84
N ALA A 21 5.07 19.73 3.08
CA ALA A 21 5.31 21.12 3.43
C ALA A 21 6.69 21.61 2.97
N ALA A 22 7.72 20.77 2.93
CA ALA A 22 9.03 21.13 2.39
C ALA A 22 9.04 21.13 0.86
N LEU A 23 8.22 20.31 0.20
CA LEU A 23 8.05 20.30 -1.25
C LEU A 23 7.19 21.48 -1.68
N VAL A 24 6.11 21.79 -0.94
CA VAL A 24 5.32 23.01 -1.08
C VAL A 24 6.14 24.23 -0.73
N ALA A 25 6.96 24.20 0.33
CA ALA A 25 7.89 25.28 0.65
C ALA A 25 8.99 25.38 -0.41
N ALA A 26 9.49 24.30 -1.01
CA ALA A 26 10.41 24.40 -2.14
C ALA A 26 9.71 24.96 -3.37
N LEU A 27 8.46 24.56 -3.62
CA LEU A 27 7.60 25.11 -4.66
C LEU A 27 7.33 26.60 -4.41
N VAL A 28 7.19 27.05 -3.17
CA VAL A 28 6.91 28.46 -2.84
C VAL A 28 8.19 29.31 -2.75
N VAL A 29 9.25 28.78 -2.14
CA VAL A 29 10.50 29.47 -1.84
C VAL A 29 11.40 29.58 -3.07
N VAL A 30 11.47 28.55 -3.93
CA VAL A 30 12.31 28.62 -5.14
C VAL A 30 11.81 29.71 -6.12
N PRO A 31 10.51 29.86 -6.40
CA PRO A 31 9.97 30.99 -7.15
C PRO A 31 10.03 32.30 -6.39
N MET A 32 9.92 32.31 -5.07
CA MET A 32 10.08 33.54 -4.28
C MET A 32 11.51 34.08 -4.40
N VAL A 33 12.52 33.20 -4.38
CA VAL A 33 13.93 33.54 -4.61
C VAL A 33 14.20 33.95 -6.06
N LEU A 34 13.57 33.29 -7.05
CA LEU A 34 13.67 33.68 -8.46
C LEU A 34 12.89 34.95 -8.80
N GLY A 35 11.80 35.23 -8.08
CA GLY A 35 11.04 36.48 -8.17
C GLY A 35 11.88 37.65 -7.68
N ILE A 36 12.57 37.49 -6.54
CA ILE A 36 13.50 38.50 -5.98
C ILE A 36 14.63 38.86 -6.96
N THR A 37 15.16 37.91 -7.74
CA THR A 37 16.21 38.21 -8.74
C THR A 37 15.68 38.91 -10.00
N ALA A 38 14.39 38.76 -10.33
CA ALA A 38 13.74 39.50 -11.41
C ALA A 38 13.47 40.97 -11.04
N VAL A 39 13.12 41.25 -9.77
CA VAL A 39 12.87 42.64 -9.30
C VAL A 39 14.18 43.45 -9.14
N ALA A 40 15.33 42.78 -9.01
CA ALA A 40 16.61 43.44 -8.75
C ALA A 40 17.32 44.03 -9.98
N ARG A 41 16.76 43.92 -11.20
CA ARG A 41 17.42 44.38 -12.45
C ARG A 41 16.80 45.60 -13.15
N GLY A 42 15.77 46.23 -12.60
CA GLY A 42 15.18 47.45 -13.17
C GLY A 42 15.44 48.67 -12.29
N SER A 43 16.27 49.62 -12.75
CA SER A 43 16.47 50.91 -12.09
C SER A 43 15.34 51.93 -12.34
N ASP A 44 14.25 51.51 -12.98
CA ASP A 44 12.98 52.24 -13.07
C ASP A 44 11.85 51.26 -12.76
N VAL A 45 11.00 51.59 -11.78
CA VAL A 45 9.91 50.71 -11.32
C VAL A 45 8.80 50.73 -12.37
N SER A 46 8.85 49.78 -13.30
CA SER A 46 7.99 49.71 -14.47
C SER A 46 6.52 49.43 -14.13
N GLU A 47 5.63 49.91 -14.99
CA GLU A 47 4.15 49.90 -14.89
C GLU A 47 3.48 48.52 -14.96
N ALA A 48 4.27 47.46 -15.07
CA ALA A 48 3.82 46.10 -15.21
C ALA A 48 4.83 45.15 -14.56
N PHE A 49 4.34 44.09 -13.92
CA PHE A 49 5.15 42.93 -13.55
C PHE A 49 4.96 41.86 -14.63
N PRO A 50 5.78 41.86 -15.69
CA PRO A 50 5.66 40.84 -16.73
C PRO A 50 6.14 39.49 -16.20
N ALA A 51 5.44 38.40 -16.52
CA ALA A 51 5.89 37.05 -16.22
C ALA A 51 7.05 36.56 -17.14
N ASN A 52 7.58 37.46 -18.00
CA ASN A 52 8.33 37.17 -19.23
C ASN A 52 9.78 36.68 -19.11
N GLY A 53 10.34 36.50 -17.91
CA GLY A 53 11.75 36.06 -17.78
C GLY A 53 11.91 34.53 -17.66
N PRO A 54 11.38 33.91 -16.58
CA PRO A 54 11.66 32.51 -16.26
C PRO A 54 10.78 31.48 -16.98
N LEU A 55 9.69 31.91 -17.62
CA LEU A 55 8.61 31.01 -18.09
C LEU A 55 8.53 30.83 -19.59
N ALA A 56 9.20 31.68 -20.37
CA ALA A 56 9.12 31.67 -21.84
C ALA A 56 9.54 30.32 -22.46
N TRP A 57 10.47 29.60 -21.84
CA TRP A 57 10.93 28.29 -22.31
C TRP A 57 9.87 27.18 -22.18
N MET A 58 8.86 27.35 -21.31
CA MET A 58 7.80 26.35 -21.10
C MET A 58 6.73 26.40 -22.20
N ASN A 59 6.60 27.53 -22.93
CA ASN A 59 5.67 27.74 -24.04
C ASN A 59 4.24 27.23 -23.79
N ILE A 60 3.70 27.50 -22.60
CA ILE A 60 2.30 27.19 -22.27
C ILE A 60 1.41 28.30 -22.79
N ARG A 61 0.37 27.92 -23.53
CA ARG A 61 -0.58 28.84 -24.15
C ARG A 61 -1.99 28.57 -23.65
N ASP A 62 -2.76 29.64 -23.53
CA ASP A 62 -4.19 29.56 -23.27
C ASP A 62 -4.97 29.16 -24.54
N SER A 63 -6.28 28.97 -24.45
CA SER A 63 -7.10 28.57 -25.62
C SER A 63 -7.15 29.62 -26.73
N THR A 64 -6.81 30.89 -26.45
CA THR A 64 -6.71 31.97 -27.43
C THR A 64 -5.33 32.06 -28.09
N GLY A 65 -4.41 31.16 -27.72
CA GLY A 65 -3.05 31.08 -28.24
C GLY A 65 -2.07 32.09 -27.62
N LEU A 66 -2.47 32.78 -26.56
CA LEU A 66 -1.62 33.72 -25.81
C LEU A 66 -0.70 32.94 -24.85
N ALA A 67 0.59 33.28 -24.82
CA ALA A 67 1.53 32.62 -23.92
C ALA A 67 1.36 33.13 -22.48
N LEU A 68 1.43 32.23 -21.51
CA LEU A 68 1.33 32.59 -20.07
C LEU A 68 2.49 33.47 -19.62
N SER A 69 3.63 33.42 -20.31
CA SER A 69 4.74 34.35 -20.07
C SER A 69 4.33 35.80 -20.28
N ASP A 70 3.44 36.06 -21.25
CA ASP A 70 3.09 37.41 -21.69
C ASP A 70 2.11 38.09 -20.72
N TYR A 71 1.57 37.34 -19.76
CA TYR A 71 0.60 37.84 -18.80
C TYR A 71 1.25 38.88 -17.89
N LEU A 72 0.47 39.92 -17.61
CA LEU A 72 0.87 41.03 -16.77
C LEU A 72 -0.29 41.42 -15.85
N PHE A 73 0.06 41.88 -14.66
CA PHE A 73 -0.90 42.47 -13.73
C PHE A 73 -1.00 43.98 -13.99
N ALA A 74 -2.19 44.47 -14.34
CA ALA A 74 -2.39 45.88 -14.68
C ALA A 74 -2.63 46.70 -13.40
N THR A 75 -1.67 47.55 -13.03
CA THR A 75 -1.82 48.45 -11.89
C THR A 75 -1.20 49.81 -12.19
N LYS A 76 -1.55 50.85 -11.42
CA LYS A 76 -1.03 52.21 -11.61
C LYS A 76 0.43 52.32 -11.16
N SER A 77 1.26 53.04 -11.92
CA SER A 77 2.66 53.32 -11.56
C SER A 77 2.76 54.04 -10.21
N VAL A 78 3.80 53.67 -9.46
CA VAL A 78 4.23 54.38 -8.25
C VAL A 78 4.76 55.75 -8.68
N SER A 79 4.05 56.82 -8.30
CA SER A 79 4.56 58.19 -8.41
C SER A 79 5.38 58.53 -7.16
N MET A 80 6.51 59.23 -7.31
CA MET A 80 7.34 59.71 -6.18
C MET A 80 6.54 60.43 -5.08
N TRP A 81 5.36 60.95 -5.41
CA TRP A 81 4.49 61.73 -4.53
C TRP A 81 3.48 60.90 -3.70
N ARG A 82 3.50 59.55 -3.79
CA ARG A 82 2.65 58.63 -2.99
C ARG A 82 3.44 57.43 -2.43
N PRO A 83 4.30 57.63 -1.40
CA PRO A 83 5.19 56.59 -0.88
C PRO A 83 4.49 55.44 -0.15
N LEU A 84 3.22 55.59 0.23
CA LEU A 84 2.43 54.57 0.96
C LEU A 84 1.93 53.43 0.05
N ASP A 85 1.81 53.66 -1.27
CA ASP A 85 1.28 52.66 -2.21
C ASP A 85 2.39 51.71 -2.73
N THR A 86 3.64 52.15 -2.66
CA THR A 86 4.84 51.42 -3.09
C THR A 86 4.94 49.98 -2.53
N PRO A 87 4.84 49.74 -1.19
CA PRO A 87 4.96 48.38 -0.65
C PRO A 87 3.85 47.44 -1.12
N ILE A 88 2.62 47.95 -1.31
CA ILE A 88 1.47 47.15 -1.77
C ILE A 88 1.70 46.68 -3.21
N VAL A 89 2.15 47.58 -4.08
CA VAL A 89 2.46 47.25 -5.49
C VAL A 89 3.59 46.21 -5.59
N TYR A 90 4.65 46.33 -4.79
CA TYR A 90 5.73 45.33 -4.77
C TYR A 90 5.28 43.96 -4.28
N VAL A 91 4.50 43.90 -3.20
CA VAL A 91 3.95 42.63 -2.68
C VAL A 91 3.05 41.97 -3.72
N LEU A 92 2.16 42.75 -4.34
CA LEU A 92 1.24 42.26 -5.37
C LEU A 92 1.99 41.76 -6.62
N GLY A 93 3.06 42.45 -7.03
CA GLY A 93 3.91 42.02 -8.13
C GLY A 93 4.67 40.73 -7.86
N LEU A 94 5.21 40.57 -6.64
CA LEU A 94 5.88 39.35 -6.22
C LEU A 94 4.88 38.18 -6.13
N GLU A 95 3.71 38.43 -5.58
CA GLU A 95 2.62 37.45 -5.48
C GLU A 95 2.17 36.98 -6.86
N PHE A 96 1.92 37.91 -7.79
CA PHE A 96 1.54 37.61 -9.17
C PHE A 96 2.62 36.81 -9.91
N THR A 97 3.88 37.24 -9.77
CA THR A 97 5.01 36.54 -10.42
C THR A 97 5.16 35.12 -9.86
N GLY A 98 5.08 34.94 -8.54
CA GLY A 98 5.13 33.63 -7.90
C GLY A 98 3.98 32.72 -8.34
N TYR A 99 2.76 33.29 -8.42
CA TYR A 99 1.58 32.61 -8.94
C TYR A 99 1.75 32.12 -10.37
N MET A 100 2.13 33.00 -11.29
CA MET A 100 2.31 32.63 -12.69
C MET A 100 3.42 31.60 -12.87
N ILE A 101 4.53 31.70 -12.12
CA ILE A 101 5.61 30.72 -12.20
C ILE A 101 5.13 29.32 -11.81
N LEU A 102 4.41 29.23 -10.69
CA LEU A 102 3.96 27.95 -10.16
C LEU A 102 2.88 27.31 -11.00
N VAL A 103 1.90 28.10 -11.42
CA VAL A 103 0.82 27.63 -12.30
C VAL A 103 1.40 27.16 -13.63
N THR A 104 2.26 27.96 -14.26
CA THR A 104 2.85 27.62 -15.56
C THR A 104 3.72 26.37 -15.45
N PHE A 105 4.54 26.25 -14.40
CA PHE A 105 5.37 25.07 -14.18
C PHE A 105 4.54 23.79 -13.97
N ALA A 106 3.46 23.86 -13.18
CA ALA A 106 2.62 22.69 -12.93
C ALA A 106 1.89 22.24 -14.21
N ILE A 107 1.33 23.18 -14.99
CA ILE A 107 0.68 22.87 -16.27
C ILE A 107 1.71 22.29 -17.26
N TRP A 108 2.90 22.88 -17.32
CA TRP A 108 4.00 22.37 -18.13
C TRP A 108 4.37 20.95 -17.74
N LEU A 109 4.52 20.66 -16.45
CA LEU A 109 4.87 19.32 -15.96
C LEU A 109 3.79 18.29 -16.30
N ILE A 110 2.51 18.63 -16.12
CA ILE A 110 1.38 17.75 -16.47
C ILE A 110 1.40 17.42 -17.95
N GLY A 111 1.49 18.45 -18.80
CA GLY A 111 1.54 18.26 -20.24
C GLY A 111 2.82 17.54 -20.69
N TYR A 112 3.96 17.82 -20.07
CA TYR A 112 5.24 17.16 -20.37
C TYR A 112 5.17 15.66 -20.04
N ALA A 113 4.63 15.31 -18.86
CA ALA A 113 4.41 13.93 -18.44
C ALA A 113 3.48 13.17 -19.40
N LEU A 114 2.40 13.81 -19.88
CA LEU A 114 1.50 13.21 -20.86
C LEU A 114 2.11 13.16 -22.27
N SER A 115 2.95 14.12 -22.66
CA SER A 115 3.50 14.18 -24.02
C SER A 115 4.49 13.06 -24.35
N PHE A 116 5.05 12.37 -23.34
CA PHE A 116 6.07 11.31 -23.47
C PHE A 116 7.34 11.70 -24.24
N ARG A 117 7.48 12.95 -24.70
CA ARG A 117 8.71 13.49 -25.33
C ARG A 117 9.96 13.32 -24.46
N TRP A 118 9.78 13.19 -23.15
CA TRP A 118 10.84 12.92 -22.20
C TRP A 118 11.44 11.50 -22.35
N LEU A 119 10.64 10.54 -22.86
CA LEU A 119 11.11 9.20 -23.17
C LEU A 119 12.08 9.20 -24.35
N ASP A 120 11.93 10.06 -25.35
CA ASP A 120 12.85 10.10 -26.49
C ASP A 120 14.28 10.43 -26.07
N PHE A 121 14.42 11.34 -25.10
CA PHE A 121 15.71 11.68 -24.51
C PHE A 121 16.29 10.48 -23.75
N LEU A 122 15.47 9.79 -22.95
CA LEU A 122 15.90 8.64 -22.16
C LEU A 122 16.20 7.41 -23.03
N SER A 123 15.41 7.18 -24.08
CA SER A 123 15.53 6.10 -25.04
C SER A 123 16.88 6.13 -25.72
N LYS A 124 17.29 7.30 -26.24
CA LYS A 124 18.62 7.47 -26.84
C LYS A 124 19.76 7.13 -25.87
N ALA A 125 19.64 7.53 -24.61
CA ALA A 125 20.66 7.23 -23.60
C ALA A 125 20.69 5.74 -23.21
N LEU A 126 19.53 5.11 -23.06
CA LEU A 126 19.44 3.71 -22.60
C LEU A 126 19.69 2.69 -23.71
N ASN A 127 19.29 2.95 -24.96
CA ASN A 127 19.51 2.03 -26.07
C ASN A 127 21.02 1.79 -26.27
N GLY A 128 21.85 2.84 -26.19
CA GLY A 128 23.31 2.67 -26.29
C GLY A 128 23.90 1.78 -25.18
N ILE A 129 23.38 1.88 -23.96
CA ILE A 129 23.82 1.05 -22.83
C ILE A 129 23.33 -0.39 -23.00
N ALA A 130 22.07 -0.56 -23.41
CA ALA A 130 21.46 -1.87 -23.61
C ALA A 130 22.12 -2.63 -24.75
N ASP A 131 22.39 -1.98 -25.89
CA ASP A 131 23.07 -2.58 -27.03
C ASP A 131 24.50 -3.03 -26.66
N GLY A 132 25.23 -2.20 -25.90
CA GLY A 132 26.55 -2.57 -25.39
C GLY A 132 26.50 -3.77 -24.45
N LEU A 133 25.52 -3.81 -23.55
CA LEU A 133 25.34 -4.89 -22.58
C LEU A 133 24.89 -6.20 -23.26
N VAL A 134 24.02 -6.13 -24.27
CA VAL A 134 23.63 -7.29 -25.07
C VAL A 134 24.82 -7.86 -25.84
N ARG A 135 25.66 -7.00 -26.46
CA ARG A 135 26.85 -7.48 -27.18
C ARG A 135 27.82 -8.27 -26.30
N GLU A 136 27.96 -7.86 -25.03
CA GLU A 136 28.85 -8.54 -24.08
C GLU A 136 28.22 -9.81 -23.49
N LEU A 137 26.93 -9.78 -23.17
CA LEU A 137 26.26 -10.86 -22.45
C LEU A 137 25.59 -11.91 -23.34
N ALA A 138 25.08 -11.52 -24.51
CA ALA A 138 24.39 -12.40 -25.45
C ALA A 138 25.35 -12.94 -26.52
N THR A 139 26.58 -13.29 -26.12
CA THR A 139 27.49 -14.01 -27.01
C THR A 139 26.98 -15.43 -27.21
N THR A 140 27.25 -15.99 -28.40
CA THR A 140 26.82 -17.35 -28.75
C THR A 140 27.33 -18.38 -27.72
N GLU A 141 28.54 -18.17 -27.20
CA GLU A 141 29.16 -19.01 -26.18
C GLU A 141 28.39 -18.99 -24.84
N VAL A 142 27.95 -17.81 -24.37
CA VAL A 142 27.19 -17.69 -23.12
C VAL A 142 25.80 -18.33 -23.25
N LEU A 143 25.15 -18.15 -24.39
CA LEU A 143 23.86 -18.78 -24.69
C LEU A 143 23.96 -20.31 -24.75
N LEU A 144 24.97 -20.83 -25.46
CA LEU A 144 25.20 -22.28 -25.55
C LEU A 144 25.54 -22.90 -24.20
N THR A 145 26.40 -22.26 -23.42
CA THR A 145 26.76 -22.74 -22.07
C THR A 145 25.57 -22.68 -21.11
N ALA A 146 24.78 -21.61 -21.12
CA ALA A 146 23.56 -21.50 -20.30
C ALA A 146 22.51 -22.55 -20.70
N ALA A 147 22.31 -22.78 -22.00
CA ALA A 147 21.43 -23.82 -22.51
C ALA A 147 21.91 -25.23 -22.13
N ALA A 148 23.21 -25.51 -22.20
CA ALA A 148 23.80 -26.77 -21.78
C ALA A 148 23.58 -27.03 -20.28
N ILE A 149 23.78 -26.02 -19.43
CA ILE A 149 23.49 -26.12 -17.98
C ILE A 149 22.01 -26.42 -17.76
N GLY A 150 21.10 -25.73 -18.46
CA GLY A 150 19.67 -25.99 -18.41
C GLY A 150 19.31 -27.43 -18.80
N ALA A 151 19.93 -27.95 -19.86
CA ALA A 151 19.73 -29.33 -20.32
C ALA A 151 20.20 -30.37 -19.30
N VAL A 152 21.27 -30.11 -18.54
CA VAL A 152 21.72 -30.97 -17.44
C VAL A 152 20.64 -31.10 -16.36
N PHE A 153 19.96 -30.01 -15.98
CA PHE A 153 18.85 -30.06 -15.02
C PHE A 153 17.65 -30.84 -15.55
N VAL A 154 17.32 -30.69 -16.84
CA VAL A 154 16.28 -31.51 -17.50
C VAL A 154 16.64 -32.98 -17.41
N GLY A 155 17.86 -33.37 -17.80
CA GLY A 155 18.34 -34.74 -17.70
C GLY A 155 18.30 -35.28 -16.27
N TRP A 156 18.72 -34.49 -15.29
CA TRP A 156 18.65 -34.84 -13.87
C TRP A 156 17.21 -35.10 -13.39
N PHE A 157 16.24 -34.26 -13.81
CA PHE A 157 14.83 -34.48 -13.46
C PHE A 157 14.24 -35.72 -14.11
N VAL A 158 14.63 -36.03 -15.36
CA VAL A 158 14.23 -37.27 -16.03
C VAL A 158 14.77 -38.49 -15.28
N VAL A 159 16.05 -38.49 -14.91
CA VAL A 159 16.68 -39.59 -14.13
C VAL A 159 16.02 -39.77 -12.76
N ARG A 160 15.58 -38.69 -12.12
CA ARG A 160 14.87 -38.71 -10.83
C ARG A 160 13.37 -39.06 -10.94
N GLY A 161 12.85 -39.32 -12.15
CA GLY A 161 11.42 -39.60 -12.37
C GLY A 161 10.49 -38.38 -12.24
N LEU A 162 11.05 -37.17 -12.22
CA LEU A 162 10.31 -35.90 -12.05
C LEU A 162 9.88 -35.33 -13.42
N HIS A 163 9.15 -36.11 -14.21
CA HIS A 163 8.78 -35.76 -15.60
C HIS A 163 8.03 -34.43 -15.73
N ALA A 164 7.18 -34.07 -14.76
CA ALA A 164 6.47 -32.79 -14.76
C ALA A 164 7.42 -31.58 -14.65
N LYS A 165 8.48 -31.67 -13.82
CA LYS A 165 9.49 -30.61 -13.68
C LYS A 165 10.36 -30.50 -14.93
N ALA A 166 10.72 -31.64 -15.52
CA ALA A 166 11.45 -31.68 -16.79
C ALA A 166 10.65 -31.00 -17.91
N ALA A 167 9.35 -31.30 -18.04
CA ALA A 167 8.48 -30.69 -19.05
C ALA A 167 8.39 -29.16 -18.91
N VAL A 168 8.17 -28.64 -17.69
CA VAL A 168 8.12 -27.19 -17.43
C VAL A 168 9.44 -26.51 -17.76
N GLN A 169 10.57 -27.16 -17.44
CA GLN A 169 11.88 -26.61 -17.76
C GLN A 169 12.12 -26.56 -19.28
N ILE A 170 11.75 -27.62 -20.02
CA ILE A 170 11.87 -27.63 -21.49
C ILE A 170 11.02 -26.51 -22.10
N VAL A 171 9.76 -26.37 -21.68
CA VAL A 171 8.87 -25.30 -22.17
C VAL A 171 9.46 -23.92 -21.86
N THR A 172 10.04 -23.73 -20.68
CA THR A 172 10.64 -22.43 -20.34
C THR A 172 11.89 -22.16 -21.15
N MET A 173 12.79 -23.14 -21.32
CA MET A 173 13.98 -22.99 -22.15
C MET A 173 13.62 -22.69 -23.60
N LEU A 174 12.56 -23.33 -24.14
CA LEU A 174 12.05 -23.03 -25.47
C LEU A 174 11.44 -21.62 -25.53
N GLY A 175 10.69 -21.21 -24.51
CA GLY A 175 10.17 -19.84 -24.40
C GLY A 175 11.28 -18.80 -24.37
N VAL A 176 12.34 -19.00 -23.60
CA VAL A 176 13.53 -18.12 -23.55
C VAL A 176 14.28 -18.16 -24.87
N GLY A 177 14.39 -19.33 -25.52
CA GLY A 177 15.04 -19.48 -26.83
C GLY A 177 14.32 -18.79 -27.98
N VAL A 178 12.99 -18.67 -27.91
CA VAL A 178 12.17 -17.97 -28.92
C VAL A 178 12.06 -16.48 -28.61
N LEU A 179 11.72 -16.12 -27.37
CA LEU A 179 11.49 -14.73 -26.97
C LEU A 179 12.79 -13.97 -26.71
N GLY A 180 13.84 -14.66 -26.29
CA GLY A 180 15.14 -14.07 -25.95
C GLY A 180 15.77 -13.35 -27.13
N PRO A 181 15.92 -13.95 -28.32
CA PRO A 181 16.46 -13.26 -29.48
C PRO A 181 15.62 -12.07 -29.94
N LEU A 182 14.28 -12.19 -29.87
CA LEU A 182 13.37 -11.08 -30.21
C LEU A 182 13.56 -9.89 -29.27
N PHE A 183 13.67 -10.17 -27.97
CA PHE A 183 13.90 -9.14 -26.97
C PHE A 183 15.34 -8.58 -27.04
N LEU A 184 16.35 -9.43 -27.16
CA LEU A 184 17.76 -9.01 -27.17
C LEU A 184 18.17 -8.28 -28.46
N ALA A 185 17.48 -8.49 -29.58
CA ALA A 185 17.75 -7.76 -30.81
C ALA A 185 17.47 -6.25 -30.65
N GLN A 186 16.42 -5.90 -29.90
CA GLN A 186 16.02 -4.51 -29.66
C GLN A 186 15.40 -4.36 -28.25
N PRO A 187 16.21 -4.47 -27.18
CA PRO A 187 15.74 -4.70 -25.81
C PRO A 187 14.88 -3.58 -25.23
N LEU A 188 15.04 -2.36 -25.74
CA LEU A 188 14.24 -1.22 -25.30
C LEU A 188 13.63 -0.41 -26.45
N ALA A 189 14.01 -0.63 -27.71
CA ALA A 189 13.57 0.24 -28.81
C ALA A 189 12.05 0.15 -29.04
N ASP A 190 11.46 -1.05 -29.01
CA ASP A 190 10.03 -1.26 -29.21
C ASP A 190 9.17 -0.79 -28.02
N VAL A 191 9.77 -0.68 -26.83
CA VAL A 191 9.07 -0.25 -25.62
C VAL A 191 9.19 1.26 -25.40
N LEU A 192 10.35 1.84 -25.74
CA LEU A 192 10.72 3.24 -25.50
C LEU A 192 10.56 4.16 -26.71
N SER A 193 10.26 3.63 -27.90
CA SER A 193 10.03 4.48 -29.07
C SER A 193 8.81 5.39 -28.88
N SER A 194 8.77 6.48 -29.63
CA SER A 194 7.65 7.43 -29.68
C SER A 194 6.30 6.77 -29.94
N ASP A 195 6.31 5.63 -30.64
CA ASP A 195 5.13 4.82 -30.99
C ASP A 195 5.13 3.43 -30.31
N GLY A 196 6.04 3.25 -29.35
CA GLY A 196 6.28 1.99 -28.66
C GLY A 196 5.16 1.62 -27.68
N LEU A 197 5.30 0.45 -27.06
CA LEU A 197 4.26 -0.12 -26.17
C LEU A 197 3.83 0.84 -25.06
N LEU A 198 4.76 1.62 -24.49
CA LEU A 198 4.43 2.61 -23.47
C LEU A 198 3.61 3.77 -24.03
N ALA A 199 3.96 4.28 -25.22
CA ALA A 199 3.20 5.32 -25.90
C ALA A 199 1.80 4.85 -26.29
N GLN A 200 1.66 3.58 -26.74
CA GLN A 200 0.35 2.97 -26.99
C GLN A 200 -0.50 2.87 -25.73
N GLY A 201 0.08 2.42 -24.61
CA GLY A 201 -0.62 2.39 -23.32
C GLY A 201 -1.11 3.77 -22.87
N ARG A 202 -0.29 4.80 -23.04
CA ARG A 202 -0.70 6.19 -22.83
C ARG A 202 -1.88 6.58 -23.73
N ASN A 203 -1.76 6.31 -25.03
CA ASN A 203 -2.78 6.68 -26.01
C ASN A 203 -4.13 6.03 -25.69
N VAL A 204 -4.13 4.76 -25.29
CA VAL A 204 -5.34 4.07 -24.78
C VAL A 204 -5.90 4.82 -23.57
N GLY A 205 -5.05 5.20 -22.60
CA GLY A 205 -5.50 5.92 -21.43
C GLY A 205 -6.14 7.28 -21.75
N ILE A 206 -5.56 8.00 -22.72
CA ILE A 206 -6.06 9.29 -23.19
C ILE A 206 -7.39 9.12 -23.95
N VAL A 207 -7.49 8.13 -24.83
CA VAL A 207 -8.72 7.85 -25.60
C VAL A 207 -9.85 7.41 -24.69
N VAL A 208 -9.58 6.58 -23.66
CA VAL A 208 -10.59 6.19 -22.67
C VAL A 208 -11.11 7.41 -21.90
N ALA A 209 -10.21 8.29 -21.45
CA ALA A 209 -10.62 9.52 -20.75
C ALA A 209 -11.45 10.45 -21.65
N ALA A 210 -11.12 10.52 -22.94
CA ALA A 210 -11.82 11.33 -23.92
C ALA A 210 -13.19 10.74 -24.33
N GLY A 211 -13.26 9.42 -24.51
CA GLY A 211 -14.50 8.70 -24.85
C GLY A 211 -15.54 8.78 -23.75
N LEU A 212 -15.12 8.74 -22.49
CA LEU A 212 -16.00 8.97 -21.33
C LEU A 212 -16.61 10.39 -21.29
N ASN A 213 -16.10 11.32 -22.11
CA ASN A 213 -16.59 12.69 -22.26
C ASN A 213 -17.22 12.96 -23.65
N GLY A 214 -17.53 11.91 -24.42
CA GLY A 214 -18.31 12.03 -25.66
C GLY A 214 -17.50 12.29 -26.94
N ASN A 215 -16.16 12.26 -26.90
CA ASN A 215 -15.34 12.34 -28.11
C ASN A 215 -14.92 10.93 -28.58
N ALA A 216 -15.55 10.45 -29.65
CA ALA A 216 -15.41 9.07 -30.12
C ALA A 216 -14.14 8.79 -30.94
N ASN A 217 -13.41 9.82 -31.41
CA ASN A 217 -12.15 9.63 -32.14
C ASN A 217 -11.14 10.78 -31.90
N PRO A 218 -10.57 10.88 -30.69
CA PRO A 218 -9.64 11.95 -30.35
C PRO A 218 -8.21 11.60 -30.79
N ASN A 219 -7.54 12.54 -31.46
CA ASN A 219 -6.09 12.46 -31.63
C ASN A 219 -5.41 12.81 -30.28
N PRO A 220 -4.62 11.90 -29.68
CA PRO A 220 -4.02 12.10 -28.35
C PRO A 220 -3.19 13.37 -28.21
N ASP A 221 -2.43 13.75 -29.23
CA ASP A 221 -1.54 14.91 -29.16
C ASP A 221 -2.33 16.22 -29.14
N THR A 222 -3.35 16.32 -30.00
CA THR A 222 -4.27 17.48 -30.00
C THR A 222 -5.04 17.60 -28.69
N LEU A 223 -5.35 16.47 -28.04
CA LEU A 223 -6.05 16.46 -26.77
C LEU A 223 -5.15 16.91 -25.62
N ILE A 224 -3.86 16.55 -25.63
CA ILE A 224 -2.89 17.05 -24.64
C ILE A 224 -2.74 18.57 -24.75
N ASP A 225 -2.68 19.12 -25.97
CA ASP A 225 -2.58 20.56 -26.17
C ASP A 225 -3.87 21.30 -25.80
N ALA A 226 -5.04 20.75 -26.14
CA ALA A 226 -6.31 21.26 -25.65
C ALA A 226 -6.40 21.23 -24.11
N LEU A 227 -5.92 20.15 -23.48
CA LEU A 227 -5.87 20.01 -22.03
C LEU A 227 -4.99 21.07 -21.37
N ARG A 228 -3.81 21.34 -21.94
CA ARG A 228 -2.92 22.43 -21.50
C ARG A 228 -3.64 23.78 -21.62
N GLY A 229 -4.33 24.03 -22.73
CA GLY A 229 -5.14 25.23 -22.95
C GLY A 229 -6.23 25.40 -21.90
N HIS A 230 -7.01 24.37 -21.62
CA HIS A 230 -8.05 24.42 -20.59
C HIS A 230 -7.49 24.62 -19.18
N LEU A 231 -6.37 23.98 -18.84
CA LEU A 231 -5.69 24.22 -17.57
C LEU A 231 -5.17 25.67 -17.49
N ALA A 232 -4.62 26.21 -18.57
CA ALA A 232 -4.20 27.61 -18.66
C ALA A 232 -5.38 28.59 -18.52
N ASP A 233 -6.52 28.30 -19.13
CA ASP A 233 -7.72 29.13 -19.03
C ASP A 233 -8.24 29.18 -17.59
N ASN A 234 -8.36 28.01 -16.96
CA ASN A 234 -9.00 27.87 -15.64
C ASN A 234 -8.07 28.24 -14.48
N PHE A 235 -6.76 28.04 -14.62
CA PHE A 235 -5.79 28.32 -13.56
C PHE A 235 -4.92 29.56 -13.80
N ALA A 236 -4.95 30.19 -14.98
CA ALA A 236 -4.25 31.45 -15.21
C ALA A 236 -5.20 32.53 -15.74
N ARG A 237 -5.83 32.32 -16.91
CA ARG A 237 -6.59 33.38 -17.59
C ARG A 237 -7.74 33.94 -16.74
N LYS A 238 -8.72 33.11 -16.40
CA LYS A 238 -9.89 33.55 -15.63
C LYS A 238 -9.47 34.06 -14.24
N PRO A 239 -8.64 33.36 -13.46
CA PRO A 239 -8.22 33.85 -12.16
C PRO A 239 -7.47 35.18 -12.20
N VAL A 240 -6.57 35.39 -13.18
CA VAL A 240 -5.84 36.67 -13.33
C VAL A 240 -6.79 37.81 -13.69
N GLN A 241 -7.78 37.55 -14.55
CA GLN A 241 -8.81 38.54 -14.86
C GLN A 241 -9.62 38.90 -13.61
N VAL A 242 -10.06 37.93 -12.81
CA VAL A 242 -10.83 38.21 -11.59
C VAL A 242 -9.96 38.88 -10.52
N TRP A 243 -8.69 38.50 -10.41
CA TRP A 243 -7.75 39.16 -9.50
C TRP A 243 -7.53 40.63 -9.87
N ASN A 244 -7.38 40.92 -11.15
CA ASN A 244 -7.09 42.26 -11.65
C ASN A 244 -8.35 43.15 -11.73
N PHE A 245 -9.44 42.62 -12.30
CA PHE A 245 -10.66 43.37 -12.66
C PHE A 245 -11.86 43.10 -11.75
N GLY A 246 -11.81 42.05 -10.91
CA GLY A 246 -12.87 41.69 -9.97
C GLY A 246 -13.91 40.72 -10.54
N HIS A 247 -13.91 40.50 -11.84
CA HIS A 247 -14.76 39.56 -12.58
C HIS A 247 -14.05 39.08 -13.85
N VAL A 248 -14.61 38.06 -14.50
CA VAL A 248 -14.07 37.51 -15.76
C VAL A 248 -14.49 38.44 -16.90
N VAL A 249 -13.51 38.97 -17.63
CA VAL A 249 -13.77 39.97 -18.70
C VAL A 249 -14.05 39.29 -20.04
N ASP A 250 -13.71 38.00 -20.16
CA ASP A 250 -14.05 37.18 -21.32
C ASP A 250 -15.56 36.99 -21.51
N ASP A 251 -16.37 37.16 -20.45
CA ASP A 251 -17.84 37.02 -20.52
C ASP A 251 -18.51 38.23 -21.21
N ALA A 252 -17.83 39.37 -21.30
CA ALA A 252 -18.32 40.57 -21.97
C ALA A 252 -17.93 40.58 -23.46
N SER A 253 -18.90 40.80 -24.35
CA SER A 253 -18.71 40.75 -25.81
C SER A 253 -17.61 41.71 -26.27
N GLY A 254 -16.54 41.17 -26.88
CA GLY A 254 -15.41 41.94 -27.42
C GLY A 254 -14.35 42.37 -26.39
N CYS A 255 -14.64 42.30 -25.08
CA CYS A 255 -13.68 42.67 -24.05
C CYS A 255 -12.56 41.63 -23.86
N GLY A 256 -12.85 40.33 -23.99
CA GLY A 256 -11.83 39.27 -23.90
C GLY A 256 -10.76 39.37 -25.00
N GLU A 257 -11.16 39.68 -26.24
CA GLU A 257 -10.24 39.91 -27.36
C GLU A 257 -9.42 41.19 -27.16
N ALA A 258 -10.06 42.27 -26.70
CA ALA A 258 -9.38 43.52 -26.37
C ALA A 258 -8.33 43.31 -25.25
N TRP A 259 -8.66 42.51 -24.23
CA TRP A 259 -7.73 42.11 -23.20
C TRP A 259 -6.54 41.33 -23.79
N SER A 260 -6.78 40.24 -24.54
CA SER A 260 -5.71 39.45 -25.15
C SER A 260 -4.81 40.27 -26.08
N ALA A 261 -5.38 41.15 -26.90
CA ALA A 261 -4.63 42.02 -27.80
C ALA A 261 -3.74 43.00 -27.03
N SER A 262 -4.24 43.56 -25.93
CA SER A 262 -3.50 44.49 -25.09
C SER A 262 -2.41 43.81 -24.26
N VAL A 263 -2.62 42.58 -23.75
CA VAL A 263 -1.60 41.82 -23.02
C VAL A 263 -0.39 41.52 -23.89
N ARG A 264 -0.58 41.20 -25.18
CA ARG A 264 0.53 40.99 -26.15
C ARG A 264 1.46 42.19 -26.29
N THR A 265 0.98 43.39 -25.97
CA THR A 265 1.80 44.60 -26.06
C THR A 265 2.76 44.77 -24.87
N GLY A 266 2.58 44.00 -23.80
CA GLY A 266 3.39 44.08 -22.58
C GLY A 266 3.19 45.35 -21.74
N ASP A 267 2.18 46.18 -22.06
CA ASP A 267 1.96 47.49 -21.46
C ASP A 267 0.64 47.54 -20.67
N ALA A 268 0.74 47.69 -19.35
CA ALA A 268 -0.40 47.77 -18.43
C ALA A 268 -1.35 48.95 -18.72
N LYS A 269 -0.84 50.08 -19.25
CA LYS A 269 -1.70 51.21 -19.62
C LYS A 269 -2.60 50.86 -20.80
N LYS A 270 -2.07 50.12 -21.77
CA LYS A 270 -2.86 49.64 -22.92
C LYS A 270 -3.92 48.65 -22.50
N VAL A 271 -3.63 47.78 -21.52
CA VAL A 271 -4.64 46.89 -20.93
C VAL A 271 -5.77 47.68 -20.27
N LYS A 272 -5.44 48.69 -19.46
CA LYS A 272 -6.45 49.55 -18.83
C LYS A 272 -7.28 50.33 -19.85
N ASN A 273 -6.66 50.86 -20.89
CA ASN A 273 -7.35 51.59 -21.95
C ASN A 273 -8.23 50.68 -22.80
N ALA A 274 -7.81 49.44 -23.04
CA ALA A 274 -8.61 48.43 -23.74
C ALA A 274 -9.90 48.10 -22.98
N MET A 275 -9.85 48.01 -21.65
CA MET A 275 -11.05 47.80 -20.82
C MET A 275 -12.01 48.98 -20.89
N LYS A 276 -11.49 50.22 -20.93
CA LYS A 276 -12.32 51.41 -21.16
C LYS A 276 -12.96 51.40 -22.56
N SER A 277 -12.20 51.04 -23.59
CA SER A 277 -12.71 51.05 -24.98
C SER A 277 -13.71 49.95 -25.26
N CYS A 278 -13.65 48.83 -24.52
CA CYS A 278 -14.60 47.73 -24.68
C CYS A 278 -15.89 47.92 -23.85
N GLY A 279 -16.00 48.99 -23.06
CA GLY A 279 -17.19 49.33 -22.28
C GLY A 279 -17.17 48.90 -20.82
N ASP A 280 -16.10 48.28 -20.33
CA ASP A 280 -15.95 47.83 -18.94
C ASP A 280 -15.21 48.88 -18.09
N GLY A 281 -15.92 49.96 -17.77
CA GLY A 281 -15.41 51.03 -16.91
C GLY A 281 -15.08 50.57 -15.49
N THR A 282 -15.77 49.53 -15.00
CA THR A 282 -15.54 48.92 -13.68
C THR A 282 -14.21 48.19 -13.61
N ALA A 283 -13.88 47.38 -14.62
CA ALA A 283 -12.58 46.73 -14.75
C ALA A 283 -11.45 47.77 -14.85
N ALA A 284 -11.64 48.81 -15.67
CA ALA A 284 -10.65 49.87 -15.82
C ALA A 284 -10.43 50.69 -14.54
N ALA A 285 -11.47 50.91 -13.73
CA ALA A 285 -11.37 51.58 -12.44
C ALA A 285 -10.61 50.72 -11.43
N ARG A 286 -10.90 49.42 -11.34
CA ARG A 286 -10.28 48.50 -10.38
C ARG A 286 -8.82 48.20 -10.68
N ALA A 287 -8.43 48.15 -11.96
CA ALA A 287 -7.02 48.10 -12.38
C ALA A 287 -6.27 49.43 -12.11
N GLY A 288 -6.97 50.48 -11.69
CA GLY A 288 -6.42 51.81 -11.47
C GLY A 288 -5.80 52.06 -10.10
N ASP A 289 -6.17 51.29 -9.09
CA ASP A 289 -5.71 51.47 -7.70
C ASP A 289 -5.33 50.12 -7.10
N ALA A 290 -4.12 50.03 -6.54
CA ALA A 290 -3.65 48.85 -5.82
C ALA A 290 -4.26 48.85 -4.41
N THR A 291 -4.96 47.77 -4.04
CA THR A 291 -5.69 47.69 -2.77
C THR A 291 -5.29 46.45 -1.96
N MET A 292 -5.28 46.58 -0.63
CA MET A 292 -4.96 45.45 0.27
C MET A 292 -5.87 44.22 0.08
N PRO A 293 -7.18 44.34 -0.23
CA PRO A 293 -8.01 43.20 -0.59
C PRO A 293 -7.58 42.43 -1.85
N GLN A 294 -6.90 43.08 -2.81
CA GLN A 294 -6.34 42.37 -3.98
C GLN A 294 -5.22 41.40 -3.56
N ILE A 295 -4.41 41.75 -2.57
CA ILE A 295 -3.39 40.83 -2.01
C ILE A 295 -4.10 39.64 -1.35
N GLY A 296 -5.10 39.89 -0.50
CA GLY A 296 -5.86 38.81 0.14
C GLY A 296 -6.53 37.86 -0.87
N MET A 297 -7.07 38.43 -1.95
CA MET A 297 -7.66 37.67 -3.04
C MET A 297 -6.61 36.84 -3.80
N GLY A 298 -5.48 37.45 -4.16
CA GLY A 298 -4.34 36.77 -4.77
C GLY A 298 -3.90 35.56 -3.96
N PHE A 299 -3.84 35.71 -2.63
CA PHE A 299 -3.33 34.67 -1.75
C PHE A 299 -4.27 33.47 -1.68
N VAL A 300 -5.58 33.73 -1.62
CA VAL A 300 -6.61 32.68 -1.67
C VAL A 300 -6.59 31.97 -3.03
N LEU A 301 -6.52 32.72 -4.13
CA LEU A 301 -6.42 32.16 -5.48
C LEU A 301 -5.17 31.29 -5.63
N ALA A 302 -4.03 31.77 -5.13
CA ALA A 302 -2.76 31.07 -5.18
C ALA A 302 -2.81 29.77 -4.39
N ILE A 303 -3.24 29.79 -3.12
CA ILE A 303 -3.37 28.57 -2.30
C ILE A 303 -4.24 27.53 -2.99
N CYS A 304 -5.42 27.94 -3.47
CA CYS A 304 -6.35 27.00 -4.07
C CYS A 304 -5.81 26.42 -5.38
N ALA A 305 -5.25 27.27 -6.25
CA ALA A 305 -4.61 26.82 -7.48
C ALA A 305 -3.45 25.86 -7.18
N TYR A 306 -2.62 26.16 -6.19
CA TYR A 306 -1.46 25.33 -5.85
C TYR A 306 -1.87 23.97 -5.30
N ILE A 307 -2.90 23.88 -4.45
CA ILE A 307 -3.34 22.58 -3.93
C ILE A 307 -3.83 21.69 -5.08
N LEU A 308 -4.70 22.22 -5.95
CA LEU A 308 -5.25 21.46 -7.08
C LEU A 308 -4.17 21.08 -8.09
N LEU A 309 -3.33 22.04 -8.49
CA LEU A 309 -2.23 21.76 -9.42
C LEU A 309 -1.14 20.87 -8.81
N ALA A 310 -0.92 20.91 -7.49
CA ALA A 310 0.01 20.00 -6.83
C ALA A 310 -0.48 18.55 -6.90
N PHE A 311 -1.80 18.32 -6.79
CA PHE A 311 -2.36 16.99 -6.99
C PHE A 311 -2.22 16.51 -8.45
N GLY A 312 -2.52 17.38 -9.42
CA GLY A 312 -2.27 17.09 -10.85
C GLY A 312 -0.79 16.79 -11.14
N ALA A 313 0.12 17.60 -10.60
CA ALA A 313 1.57 17.41 -10.69
C ALA A 313 2.04 16.11 -10.02
N TYR A 314 1.44 15.75 -8.88
CA TYR A 314 1.71 14.48 -8.20
C TYR A 314 1.33 13.27 -9.07
N LEU A 315 0.18 13.32 -9.73
CA LEU A 315 -0.23 12.27 -10.69
C LEU A 315 0.70 12.21 -11.90
N ALA A 316 1.07 13.36 -12.47
CA ALA A 316 2.03 13.46 -13.55
C ALA A 316 3.39 12.83 -13.17
N PHE A 317 3.89 13.13 -11.97
CA PHE A 317 5.10 12.51 -11.43
C PHE A 317 4.95 10.99 -11.27
N LYS A 318 3.78 10.52 -10.81
CA LYS A 318 3.49 9.08 -10.69
C LYS A 318 3.51 8.38 -12.04
N VAL A 319 2.96 8.97 -13.09
CA VAL A 319 3.01 8.43 -14.46
C VAL A 319 4.48 8.23 -14.89
N ILE A 320 5.31 9.28 -14.76
CA ILE A 320 6.74 9.21 -15.09
C ILE A 320 7.45 8.14 -14.26
N TYR A 321 7.20 8.10 -12.95
CA TYR A 321 7.83 7.13 -12.05
C TYR A 321 7.49 5.68 -12.43
N THR A 322 6.22 5.39 -12.74
CA THR A 322 5.81 4.03 -13.14
C THR A 322 6.36 3.62 -14.49
N ALA A 323 6.52 4.57 -15.41
CA ALA A 323 7.20 4.31 -16.68
C ALA A 323 8.68 3.97 -16.45
N LEU A 324 9.38 4.73 -15.60
CA LEU A 324 10.76 4.43 -15.21
C LEU A 324 10.90 3.07 -14.50
N GLU A 325 9.91 2.68 -13.69
CA GLU A 325 9.85 1.36 -13.05
C GLU A 325 9.73 0.25 -14.08
N ALA A 326 8.85 0.40 -15.08
CA ALA A 326 8.71 -0.54 -16.20
C ALA A 326 10.03 -0.67 -16.99
N ILE A 327 10.66 0.46 -17.31
CA ILE A 327 11.95 0.52 -18.02
C ILE A 327 13.05 -0.20 -17.23
N TYR A 328 13.10 0.01 -15.92
CA TYR A 328 14.06 -0.67 -15.05
C TYR A 328 13.90 -2.19 -15.10
N HIS A 329 12.68 -2.70 -14.99
CA HIS A 329 12.43 -4.14 -15.03
C HIS A 329 12.68 -4.74 -16.42
N CYS A 330 12.35 -4.00 -17.48
CA CYS A 330 12.69 -4.36 -18.85
C CYS A 330 14.21 -4.48 -19.03
N PHE A 331 14.97 -3.50 -18.54
CA PHE A 331 16.44 -3.52 -18.55
C PHE A 331 17.01 -4.71 -17.75
N MET A 332 16.44 -5.01 -16.58
CA MET A 332 16.86 -6.16 -15.77
C MET A 332 16.53 -7.50 -16.43
N ALA A 333 15.49 -7.57 -17.26
CA ALA A 333 15.11 -8.78 -17.99
C ALA A 333 16.19 -9.19 -19.02
N ILE A 334 17.04 -8.27 -19.49
CA ILE A 334 18.17 -8.58 -20.39
C ILE A 334 19.09 -9.65 -19.77
N PHE A 335 19.46 -9.51 -18.49
CA PHE A 335 20.27 -10.51 -17.78
C PHE A 335 19.56 -11.86 -17.66
N GLY A 336 18.24 -11.81 -17.52
CA GLY A 336 17.40 -13.01 -17.51
C GLY A 336 17.43 -13.72 -18.86
N PHE A 337 17.22 -13.03 -19.97
CA PHE A 337 17.21 -13.66 -21.29
C PHE A 337 18.60 -14.09 -21.78
N ALA A 338 19.66 -13.36 -21.43
CA ALA A 338 21.02 -13.68 -21.89
C ALA A 338 21.56 -14.99 -21.29
N ALA A 339 21.24 -15.29 -20.02
CA ALA A 339 21.74 -16.49 -19.35
C ALA A 339 20.77 -17.06 -18.30
N GLY A 340 20.17 -16.20 -17.47
CA GLY A 340 19.45 -16.63 -16.28
C GLY A 340 18.21 -17.50 -16.53
N GLY A 341 17.54 -17.32 -17.67
CA GLY A 341 16.29 -17.96 -18.05
C GLY A 341 16.44 -19.42 -18.46
N PHE A 342 17.62 -19.83 -18.93
CA PHE A 342 17.89 -21.22 -19.31
C PHE A 342 18.19 -22.11 -18.09
N VAL A 343 18.64 -21.52 -16.98
CA VAL A 343 19.06 -22.25 -15.77
C VAL A 343 17.90 -22.39 -14.80
N TYR A 344 17.55 -23.63 -14.45
CA TYR A 344 16.47 -23.92 -13.50
C TYR A 344 16.76 -23.32 -12.12
N GLY A 345 15.82 -22.53 -11.59
CA GLY A 345 15.87 -22.03 -10.19
C GLY A 345 15.71 -20.51 -10.03
N PRO A 346 16.48 -19.86 -9.13
CA PRO A 346 16.31 -18.45 -8.80
C PRO A 346 16.48 -17.48 -9.99
N SER A 347 17.36 -17.81 -10.94
CA SER A 347 17.64 -16.97 -12.11
C SER A 347 16.50 -16.93 -13.12
N GLN A 348 15.80 -18.05 -13.32
CA GLN A 348 14.60 -18.14 -14.15
C GLN A 348 13.41 -17.45 -13.47
N THR A 349 13.29 -17.59 -12.14
CA THR A 349 12.29 -16.86 -11.35
C THR A 349 12.53 -15.35 -11.44
N PHE A 350 13.79 -14.92 -11.44
CA PHE A 350 14.16 -13.52 -11.63
C PHE A 350 13.71 -12.97 -12.99
N LEU A 351 13.94 -13.70 -14.09
CA LEU A 351 13.47 -13.28 -15.42
C LEU A 351 11.95 -13.09 -15.44
N VAL A 352 11.20 -14.10 -14.99
CA VAL A 352 9.73 -14.05 -15.03
C VAL A 352 9.18 -12.96 -14.11
N ARG A 353 9.78 -12.78 -12.93
CA ARG A 353 9.38 -11.70 -12.04
C ARG A 353 9.57 -10.33 -12.68
N ASN A 354 10.71 -10.08 -13.33
CA ASN A 354 10.93 -8.80 -14.03
C ASN A 354 9.95 -8.60 -15.20
N LEU A 355 9.61 -9.66 -15.95
CA LEU A 355 8.60 -9.57 -17.00
C LEU A 355 7.22 -9.20 -16.44
N VAL A 356 6.80 -9.87 -15.36
CA VAL A 356 5.54 -9.56 -14.67
C VAL A 356 5.54 -8.14 -14.11
N ASP A 357 6.62 -7.74 -13.42
CA ASP A 357 6.75 -6.40 -12.85
C ASP A 357 6.73 -5.31 -13.95
N THR A 358 7.29 -5.60 -15.13
CA THR A 358 7.22 -4.70 -16.31
C THR A 358 5.78 -4.51 -16.78
N ILE A 359 5.03 -5.61 -16.97
CA ILE A 359 3.62 -5.56 -17.41
C ILE A 359 2.77 -4.80 -16.38
N VAL A 360 2.96 -5.09 -15.09
CA VAL A 360 2.18 -4.44 -14.05
C VAL A 360 2.53 -2.95 -13.92
N ALA A 361 3.81 -2.59 -14.01
CA ALA A 361 4.22 -1.19 -14.03
C ALA A 361 3.62 -0.44 -15.23
N ALA A 362 3.54 -1.07 -16.41
CA ALA A 362 2.87 -0.53 -17.58
C ALA A 362 1.35 -0.35 -17.33
N CYS A 363 0.65 -1.35 -16.79
CA CYS A 363 -0.77 -1.23 -16.43
C CYS A 363 -1.01 -0.10 -15.41
N ARG A 364 -0.14 0.03 -14.40
CA ARG A 364 -0.21 1.09 -13.39
C ARG A 364 -0.05 2.48 -14.03
N MET A 365 0.86 2.62 -15.00
CA MET A 365 1.05 3.84 -15.77
C MET A 365 -0.20 4.21 -16.58
N VAL A 366 -0.82 3.25 -17.27
CA VAL A 366 -2.08 3.48 -18.03
C VAL A 366 -3.17 3.97 -17.07
N ALA A 367 -3.34 3.31 -15.92
CA ALA A 367 -4.34 3.68 -14.95
C ALA A 367 -4.14 5.10 -14.39
N PHE A 368 -2.90 5.49 -14.07
CA PHE A 368 -2.60 6.87 -13.65
C PHE A 368 -2.81 7.90 -14.75
N THR A 369 -2.54 7.54 -16.01
CA THR A 369 -2.78 8.41 -17.16
C THR A 369 -4.27 8.67 -17.36
N ILE A 370 -5.10 7.62 -17.29
CA ILE A 370 -6.58 7.74 -17.34
C ILE A 370 -7.05 8.65 -16.21
N PHE A 371 -6.57 8.40 -14.99
CA PHE A 371 -6.99 9.16 -13.81
C PHE A 371 -6.60 10.64 -13.90
N LEU A 372 -5.39 10.94 -14.42
CA LEU A 372 -4.95 12.31 -14.68
C LEU A 372 -5.82 12.99 -15.75
N GLY A 373 -6.14 12.28 -16.84
CA GLY A 373 -7.06 12.79 -17.87
C GLY A 373 -8.46 13.07 -17.32
N LEU A 374 -9.04 12.14 -16.56
CA LEU A 374 -10.34 12.32 -15.92
C LEU A 374 -10.33 13.49 -14.93
N TYR A 375 -9.28 13.60 -14.12
CA TYR A 375 -9.13 14.67 -13.14
C TYR A 375 -9.12 16.05 -13.79
N THR A 376 -8.31 16.21 -14.83
CA THR A 376 -8.15 17.50 -15.53
C THR A 376 -9.42 17.90 -16.30
N LEU A 377 -10.13 16.94 -16.91
CA LEU A 377 -11.43 17.18 -17.55
C LEU A 377 -12.54 17.50 -16.54
N LEU A 378 -12.57 16.78 -15.42
CA LEU A 378 -13.52 17.04 -14.35
C LEU A 378 -13.32 18.43 -13.74
N LEU A 379 -12.07 18.87 -13.57
CA LEU A 379 -11.78 20.24 -13.17
C LEU A 379 -12.32 21.23 -14.20
N ASP A 380 -12.05 21.04 -15.50
CA ASP A 380 -12.56 21.95 -16.54
C ASP A 380 -14.09 22.09 -16.49
N ASN A 381 -14.81 20.97 -16.38
CA ASN A 381 -16.27 20.99 -16.26
C ASN A 381 -16.76 21.74 -15.01
N VAL A 382 -16.09 21.55 -13.87
CA VAL A 382 -16.44 22.26 -12.63
C VAL A 382 -16.18 23.77 -12.75
N PHE A 383 -15.07 24.17 -13.38
CA PHE A 383 -14.76 25.58 -13.63
C PHE A 383 -15.73 26.23 -14.63
N ARG A 384 -16.20 25.48 -15.64
CA ARG A 384 -17.22 25.95 -16.59
C ARG A 384 -18.59 26.13 -15.92
N GLN A 385 -19.01 25.17 -15.11
CA GLN A 385 -20.31 25.20 -14.41
C GLN A 385 -20.42 26.36 -13.41
N ALA A 386 -19.28 26.88 -12.93
CA ALA A 386 -19.26 27.91 -11.91
C ALA A 386 -19.55 29.34 -12.41
N GLU A 387 -19.74 29.58 -13.72
CA GLU A 387 -20.23 30.84 -14.34
C GLU A 387 -19.80 32.13 -13.60
N GLY A 388 -18.49 32.32 -13.41
CA GLY A 388 -17.93 33.54 -12.79
C GLY A 388 -17.87 33.55 -11.26
N GLN A 389 -18.49 32.60 -10.55
CA GLN A 389 -18.35 32.39 -9.10
C GLN A 389 -17.14 31.51 -8.78
N LEU A 390 -15.94 32.00 -9.08
CA LEU A 390 -14.68 31.27 -8.81
C LEU A 390 -14.52 30.85 -7.33
N LEU A 391 -15.12 31.60 -6.40
CA LEU A 391 -15.13 31.25 -4.97
C LEU A 391 -15.84 29.93 -4.67
N ALA A 392 -16.88 29.55 -5.44
CA ALA A 392 -17.57 28.28 -5.27
C ALA A 392 -16.69 27.09 -5.70
N VAL A 393 -15.88 27.27 -6.75
CA VAL A 393 -14.93 26.25 -7.21
C VAL A 393 -13.90 25.94 -6.13
N PHE A 394 -13.47 26.94 -5.35
CA PHE A 394 -12.52 26.73 -4.26
C PHE A 394 -13.06 25.93 -3.07
N VAL A 395 -14.37 25.76 -2.94
CA VAL A 395 -14.98 24.87 -1.93
C VAL A 395 -15.23 23.47 -2.50
N ILE A 396 -15.66 23.39 -3.75
CA ILE A 396 -15.98 22.12 -4.41
C ILE A 396 -14.72 21.34 -4.77
N ALA A 397 -13.68 22.03 -5.24
CA ALA A 397 -12.45 21.40 -5.73
C ALA A 397 -11.66 20.63 -4.64
N PRO A 398 -11.52 21.12 -3.39
CA PRO A 398 -10.94 20.33 -2.31
C PRO A 398 -11.73 19.05 -1.98
N ILE A 399 -13.07 19.08 -2.06
CA ILE A 399 -13.91 17.89 -1.83
C ILE A 399 -13.64 16.84 -2.92
N LEU A 400 -13.58 17.28 -4.17
CA LEU A 400 -13.23 16.43 -5.31
C LEU A 400 -11.83 15.85 -5.17
N GLU A 401 -10.88 16.63 -4.68
CA GLU A 401 -9.52 16.17 -4.42
C GLU A 401 -9.45 15.12 -3.31
N ILE A 402 -10.19 15.29 -2.20
CA ILE A 402 -10.28 14.29 -1.15
C ILE A 402 -10.83 12.97 -1.72
N ALA A 403 -11.90 13.03 -2.51
CA ALA A 403 -12.47 11.86 -3.18
C ALA A 403 -11.44 11.20 -4.12
N ALA A 404 -10.73 12.01 -4.92
CA ALA A 404 -9.68 11.56 -5.82
C ALA A 404 -8.53 10.86 -5.07
N ILE A 405 -8.05 11.43 -3.96
CA ILE A 405 -7.00 10.85 -3.10
C ILE A 405 -7.44 9.49 -2.53
N ILE A 406 -8.69 9.38 -2.07
CA ILE A 406 -9.22 8.12 -1.51
C ILE A 406 -9.27 7.04 -2.60
N GLN A 407 -9.77 7.36 -3.79
CA GLN A 407 -9.83 6.41 -4.90
C GLN A 407 -8.44 5.97 -5.35
N LEU A 408 -7.50 6.91 -5.46
CA LEU A 408 -6.11 6.62 -5.85
C LEU A 408 -5.40 5.68 -4.85
N ARG A 409 -5.65 5.86 -3.55
CA ARG A 409 -5.11 4.96 -2.50
C ARG A 409 -5.67 3.55 -2.62
N ARG A 410 -6.98 3.42 -2.89
CA ARG A 410 -7.62 2.11 -3.10
C ARG A 410 -7.07 1.42 -4.34
N LEU A 411 -6.90 2.15 -5.43
CA LEU A 411 -6.34 1.63 -6.68
C LEU A 411 -4.92 1.12 -6.47
N ASN A 412 -4.03 1.92 -5.86
CA ASN A 412 -2.66 1.49 -5.55
C ASN A 412 -2.63 0.19 -4.73
N ALA A 413 -3.42 0.13 -3.65
CA ALA A 413 -3.50 -1.06 -2.82
C ALA A 413 -4.06 -2.28 -3.58
N SER A 414 -4.94 -2.09 -4.55
CA SER A 414 -5.46 -3.19 -5.38
C SER A 414 -4.42 -3.68 -6.40
N LEU A 415 -3.67 -2.77 -7.03
CA LEU A 415 -2.65 -3.11 -8.01
C LEU A 415 -1.48 -3.83 -7.35
N ASP A 416 -0.99 -3.35 -6.20
CA ASP A 416 0.12 -3.99 -5.47
C ASP A 416 -0.23 -5.42 -5.03
N ARG A 417 -1.47 -5.64 -4.57
CA ARG A 417 -1.98 -6.98 -4.24
C ARG A 417 -2.10 -7.88 -5.47
N GLY A 418 -2.47 -7.31 -6.62
CA GLY A 418 -2.50 -8.01 -7.90
C GLY A 418 -1.10 -8.44 -8.37
N THR A 419 -0.11 -7.56 -8.27
CA THR A 419 1.30 -7.84 -8.60
C THR A 419 1.85 -9.00 -7.78
N ASP A 420 1.66 -8.94 -6.46
CA ASP A 420 2.13 -9.99 -5.56
C ASP A 420 1.43 -11.31 -5.84
N TRP A 421 0.14 -11.30 -6.18
CA TRP A 421 -0.59 -12.51 -6.54
C TRP A 421 -0.11 -13.13 -7.86
N MET A 422 0.04 -12.33 -8.93
CA MET A 422 0.48 -12.81 -10.25
C MET A 422 1.92 -13.32 -10.22
N SER A 423 2.84 -12.56 -9.62
CA SER A 423 4.26 -12.94 -9.52
C SER A 423 4.45 -14.24 -8.74
N ASN A 424 3.70 -14.43 -7.65
CA ASN A 424 3.71 -15.67 -6.89
C ASN A 424 3.12 -16.84 -7.67
N ARG A 425 2.02 -16.64 -8.40
CA ARG A 425 1.38 -17.72 -9.17
C ARG A 425 2.25 -18.20 -10.33
N MET A 426 2.89 -17.28 -11.05
CA MET A 426 3.80 -17.61 -12.15
C MET A 426 5.12 -18.22 -11.64
N GLY A 427 5.67 -17.70 -10.53
CA GLY A 427 6.85 -18.28 -9.90
C GLY A 427 6.63 -19.73 -9.41
N LEU A 428 5.46 -20.01 -8.83
CA LEU A 428 5.10 -21.36 -8.37
C LEU A 428 4.88 -22.34 -9.54
N ALA A 429 4.28 -21.88 -10.64
CA ALA A 429 4.07 -22.71 -11.83
C ALA A 429 5.39 -23.13 -12.49
N LEU A 430 6.40 -22.25 -12.52
CA LEU A 430 7.70 -22.52 -13.15
C LEU A 430 8.60 -23.45 -12.33
N GLN A 431 8.44 -23.50 -11.00
CA GLN A 431 9.18 -24.43 -10.14
C GLN A 431 8.57 -25.85 -10.11
N GLY A 432 7.57 -26.13 -10.96
CA GLY A 432 6.94 -27.43 -11.10
C GLY A 432 6.20 -27.89 -9.85
N ALA A 433 5.64 -26.95 -9.07
CA ALA A 433 4.57 -27.27 -8.12
C ALA A 433 3.30 -27.53 -8.96
N GLY A 434 3.13 -28.79 -9.37
CA GLY A 434 2.10 -29.22 -10.31
C GLY A 434 0.71 -28.72 -9.93
N ALA A 435 0.02 -28.20 -10.95
CA ALA A 435 -1.43 -28.09 -10.97
C ALA A 435 -2.02 -29.50 -10.93
N ALA A 436 -2.35 -29.97 -9.73
CA ALA A 436 -3.27 -31.07 -9.51
C ALA A 436 -4.08 -30.78 -8.24
N GLY A 437 -5.36 -30.41 -8.43
CA GLY A 437 -6.46 -30.49 -7.47
C GLY A 437 -6.26 -29.91 -6.06
N GLY A 438 -6.92 -28.79 -5.77
CA GLY A 438 -7.28 -28.40 -4.39
C GLY A 438 -6.84 -26.99 -4.01
N GLY A 439 -7.81 -26.12 -3.75
CA GLY A 439 -7.58 -24.78 -3.20
C GLY A 439 -6.92 -24.88 -1.82
N GLY A 440 -5.72 -24.30 -1.71
CA GLY A 440 -4.98 -24.22 -0.46
C GLY A 440 -3.75 -23.34 -0.64
N GLY A 441 -3.78 -22.15 -0.04
CA GLY A 441 -2.70 -21.16 -0.10
C GLY A 441 -1.46 -21.64 0.66
N GLY A 442 -0.51 -22.24 -0.07
CA GLY A 442 0.82 -22.60 0.45
C GLY A 442 1.86 -21.57 0.04
N ARG A 443 2.34 -20.77 0.99
CA ARG A 443 3.55 -19.94 0.85
C ARG A 443 4.80 -20.83 0.90
N ALA A 444 5.57 -20.87 -0.19
CA ALA A 444 6.90 -21.48 -0.19
C ALA A 444 7.98 -20.42 0.14
N LEU A 445 8.67 -20.74 1.24
CA LEU A 445 9.94 -20.30 1.80
C LEU A 445 10.96 -19.63 0.84
N GLY A 446 11.64 -18.59 1.35
CA GLY A 446 13.11 -18.53 1.23
C GLY A 446 13.77 -17.22 0.80
N MET A 447 14.17 -16.43 1.81
CA MET A 447 15.35 -15.55 1.88
C MET A 447 15.43 -14.24 1.09
N GLY A 448 15.90 -13.22 1.82
CA GLY A 448 16.02 -11.84 1.39
C GLY A 448 17.23 -11.56 0.51
N ALA A 449 17.14 -10.40 -0.16
CA ALA A 449 18.23 -9.76 -0.88
C ALA A 449 17.95 -8.26 -1.00
N GLU A 450 18.13 -7.52 0.10
CA GLU A 450 18.70 -6.18 -0.01
C GLU A 450 20.19 -6.32 0.26
N GLY A 451 21.01 -6.13 -0.78
CA GLY A 451 22.47 -6.10 -0.62
C GLY A 451 23.24 -6.82 -1.72
N ALA A 452 23.18 -6.31 -2.95
CA ALA A 452 24.22 -6.55 -3.95
C ALA A 452 24.08 -5.58 -5.12
N THR A 453 24.56 -4.34 -4.97
CA THR A 453 25.06 -3.57 -6.12
C THR A 453 26.16 -2.63 -5.66
N ARG A 454 27.28 -2.64 -6.41
CA ARG A 454 28.56 -1.92 -6.27
C ARG A 454 29.53 -2.65 -5.34
N SER A 455 30.67 -3.14 -5.79
CA SER A 455 31.45 -3.01 -7.02
C SER A 455 32.57 -4.06 -6.90
N LEU A 456 33.08 -4.65 -7.98
CA LEU A 456 34.52 -4.88 -8.14
C LEU A 456 34.86 -5.46 -9.52
N ASN A 457 35.95 -4.92 -10.07
CA ASN A 457 36.63 -5.31 -11.29
C ASN A 457 37.07 -6.78 -11.27
N LEU A 458 36.92 -7.43 -12.42
CA LEU A 458 37.35 -8.79 -12.73
C LEU A 458 38.86 -8.78 -13.09
N GLY A 459 39.72 -9.41 -12.28
CA GLY A 459 41.13 -9.56 -12.65
C GLY A 459 42.12 -10.13 -11.62
N LEU A 460 41.75 -10.36 -10.35
CA LEU A 460 42.73 -10.72 -9.29
C LEU A 460 42.31 -11.92 -8.42
N LEU A 461 41.44 -12.79 -8.94
CA LEU A 461 40.86 -13.91 -8.18
C LEU A 461 41.65 -15.24 -8.18
N PRO A 462 42.53 -15.58 -9.15
CA PRO A 462 43.23 -16.87 -9.08
C PRO A 462 44.39 -16.91 -8.07
N THR A 463 45.03 -15.77 -7.80
CA THR A 463 46.30 -15.73 -7.03
C THR A 463 46.14 -15.50 -5.53
N LEU A 464 44.99 -14.99 -5.07
CA LEU A 464 44.68 -14.86 -3.63
C LEU A 464 44.11 -16.14 -3.01
N ALA A 465 43.60 -17.06 -3.83
CA ALA A 465 43.02 -18.32 -3.37
C ALA A 465 44.07 -19.27 -2.76
N ALA A 466 45.34 -19.19 -3.17
CA ALA A 466 46.40 -20.05 -2.63
C ALA A 466 46.91 -19.62 -1.25
N ALA A 467 46.85 -18.32 -0.92
CA ALA A 467 47.31 -17.80 0.36
C ALA A 467 46.28 -18.01 1.50
N SER A 468 44.98 -18.01 1.17
CA SER A 468 43.91 -18.30 2.14
C SER A 468 43.87 -19.74 2.63
N THR A 469 44.37 -20.69 1.82
CA THR A 469 44.31 -22.13 2.16
C THR A 469 45.34 -22.53 3.21
N ILE A 470 46.48 -21.83 3.28
CA ILE A 470 47.51 -22.07 4.30
C ILE A 470 47.13 -21.39 5.63
N SER A 471 46.50 -20.22 5.59
CA SER A 471 46.02 -19.49 6.78
C SER A 471 44.82 -20.17 7.49
N GLY A 472 43.96 -20.82 6.70
CA GLY A 472 42.75 -21.49 7.19
C GLY A 472 42.93 -22.94 7.65
N SER A 473 44.15 -23.50 7.60
CA SER A 473 44.34 -24.91 7.95
C SER A 473 44.14 -25.17 9.46
N PRO A 474 43.47 -26.26 9.86
CA PRO A 474 43.29 -26.61 11.27
C PRO A 474 44.62 -26.78 12.03
N LEU A 475 45.67 -27.20 11.33
CA LEU A 475 47.00 -27.42 11.90
C LEU A 475 47.67 -26.09 12.30
N THR A 476 47.57 -25.05 11.46
CA THR A 476 48.05 -23.69 11.75
C THR A 476 47.26 -23.03 12.87
N ALA A 477 45.95 -23.26 12.94
CA ALA A 477 45.13 -22.76 14.04
C ALA A 477 45.49 -23.42 15.38
N TRP A 478 45.81 -24.72 15.37
CA TRP A 478 46.22 -25.46 16.56
C TRP A 478 47.61 -25.03 17.05
N LEU A 479 48.60 -24.93 16.15
CA LEU A 479 49.95 -24.44 16.47
C LEU A 479 49.96 -22.99 16.98
N ALA A 480 48.96 -22.18 16.63
CA ALA A 480 48.79 -20.81 17.09
C ALA A 480 47.92 -20.65 18.37
N GLY A 481 47.64 -21.74 19.09
CA GLY A 481 46.86 -21.70 20.33
C GLY A 481 45.34 -21.60 20.12
N GLY A 482 44.83 -22.21 19.05
CA GLY A 482 43.41 -22.24 18.70
C GLY A 482 42.90 -20.89 18.16
N VAL A 483 43.69 -20.21 17.34
CA VAL A 483 43.32 -18.93 16.69
C VAL A 483 43.28 -19.15 15.18
N SER A 484 42.10 -19.05 14.54
CA SER A 484 41.99 -19.05 13.08
C SER A 484 42.63 -17.79 12.49
N ASP A 485 43.31 -17.92 11.35
CA ASP A 485 44.08 -16.84 10.68
C ASP A 485 45.22 -16.23 11.51
N ALA A 486 46.06 -17.10 12.08
CA ALA A 486 47.15 -16.75 12.99
C ALA A 486 48.18 -15.73 12.46
N LEU A 487 48.32 -15.60 11.13
CA LEU A 487 49.28 -14.70 10.50
C LEU A 487 48.75 -13.26 10.34
N GLN A 488 47.49 -12.99 10.67
CA GLN A 488 46.99 -11.62 10.71
C GLN A 488 47.44 -10.93 12.01
N PRO A 489 48.04 -9.72 11.95
CA PRO A 489 48.62 -9.03 13.10
C PRO A 489 47.60 -8.69 14.21
N GLN A 490 46.31 -8.89 13.98
CA GLN A 490 45.23 -8.62 14.95
C GLN A 490 44.41 -9.86 15.35
N ALA A 491 44.83 -11.07 14.98
CA ALA A 491 44.07 -12.31 15.22
C ALA A 491 43.77 -12.56 16.71
N ARG A 492 44.70 -12.23 17.61
CA ARG A 492 44.49 -12.35 19.06
C ARG A 492 43.49 -11.34 19.63
N LYS A 493 43.36 -10.16 19.01
CA LYS A 493 42.33 -9.18 19.37
C LYS A 493 40.95 -9.61 18.85
N LYS A 494 40.88 -10.16 17.63
CA LYS A 494 39.65 -10.74 17.06
C LYS A 494 39.06 -11.85 17.93
N LYS A 495 39.87 -12.79 18.44
CA LYS A 495 39.41 -13.84 19.36
C LYS A 495 38.81 -13.26 20.65
N LYS A 496 39.52 -12.30 21.27
CA LYS A 496 39.07 -11.64 22.52
C LYS A 496 37.81 -10.77 22.35
N ILE A 497 37.53 -10.29 21.14
CA ILE A 497 36.32 -9.52 20.80
C ILE A 497 35.15 -10.46 20.48
N THR A 498 35.40 -11.58 19.80
CA THR A 498 34.39 -12.61 19.50
C THR A 498 33.90 -13.32 20.76
N ASP A 499 34.79 -13.56 21.72
CA ASP A 499 34.45 -14.20 23.00
C ASP A 499 33.66 -13.26 23.94
N ASN A 500 33.77 -11.93 23.78
CA ASN A 500 33.13 -10.94 24.67
C ASN A 500 31.91 -10.23 24.06
N ASN A 501 31.74 -10.25 22.74
CA ASN A 501 30.58 -9.66 22.06
C ASN A 501 30.15 -10.59 20.94
N ALA A 502 29.05 -11.32 21.16
CA ALA A 502 28.43 -12.10 20.10
C ALA A 502 27.98 -11.16 18.97
N VAL A 503 28.75 -11.22 17.87
CA VAL A 503 28.43 -10.85 16.49
C VAL A 503 28.36 -9.34 16.19
N ILE A 504 29.49 -8.73 15.80
CA ILE A 504 29.62 -7.82 14.62
C ILE A 504 31.10 -7.82 14.14
N SER A 505 31.34 -7.99 12.84
CA SER A 505 32.66 -7.92 12.18
C SER A 505 33.19 -6.49 12.01
N ASP A 506 34.52 -6.33 12.06
CA ASP A 506 35.25 -5.05 12.23
C ASP A 506 34.97 -3.94 11.21
N GLU A 507 34.46 -4.22 10.00
CA GLU A 507 34.23 -3.17 8.99
C GLU A 507 32.98 -2.30 9.25
N GLN A 508 32.13 -2.68 10.21
CA GLN A 508 30.85 -1.99 10.44
C GLN A 508 30.84 -1.02 11.65
N LEU A 509 31.98 -0.85 12.35
CA LEU A 509 32.06 -0.13 13.63
C LEU A 509 31.68 1.37 13.59
N GLY A 510 31.72 2.02 12.42
CA GLY A 510 31.31 3.42 12.26
C GLY A 510 29.79 3.63 12.27
N VAL A 511 29.03 2.74 11.61
CA VAL A 511 27.57 2.86 11.47
C VAL A 511 26.83 2.36 12.73
N TRP A 512 27.39 1.34 13.41
CA TRP A 512 26.78 0.74 14.61
C TRP A 512 27.05 1.51 15.92
N LYS A 513 27.97 2.48 15.92
CA LYS A 513 28.19 3.40 17.05
C LYS A 513 27.28 4.62 17.03
N GLY A 514 26.71 4.98 15.87
CA GLY A 514 25.84 6.14 15.74
C GLY A 514 24.48 5.90 16.41
N GLY A 515 24.11 6.74 17.37
CA GLY A 515 22.92 6.57 18.22
C GLY A 515 21.55 6.54 17.51
N GLN A 516 21.52 6.78 16.19
CA GLN A 516 20.32 6.66 15.36
C GLN A 516 20.16 5.27 14.73
N PHE A 517 21.24 4.61 14.30
CA PHE A 517 21.18 3.31 13.60
C PHE A 517 21.58 2.17 14.54
N GLY A 518 22.71 2.31 15.23
CA GLY A 518 23.17 1.44 16.31
C GLY A 518 23.10 2.09 17.71
N GLY A 519 23.67 1.43 18.71
CA GLY A 519 23.60 1.86 20.11
C GLY A 519 22.26 1.59 20.80
N GLY A 520 22.17 1.92 22.09
CA GLY A 520 21.08 1.51 22.99
C GLY A 520 19.67 1.97 22.61
N ARG A 521 19.52 2.91 21.65
CA ARG A 521 18.23 3.44 21.18
C ARG A 521 18.07 3.43 19.65
N GLY A 522 19.02 2.82 18.92
CA GLY A 522 19.05 2.81 17.45
C GLY A 522 17.96 1.96 16.81
N ILE A 523 17.65 2.24 15.54
CA ILE A 523 16.58 1.60 14.76
C ILE A 523 16.74 0.06 14.73
N TYR A 524 17.98 -0.44 14.65
CA TYR A 524 18.23 -1.88 14.64
C TYR A 524 17.86 -2.52 15.98
N ARG A 525 18.26 -1.94 17.11
CA ARG A 525 17.82 -2.45 18.43
C ARG A 525 16.29 -2.42 18.54
N ARG A 526 15.62 -1.40 18.00
CA ARG A 526 14.15 -1.30 18.00
C ARG A 526 13.48 -2.42 17.18
N SER A 527 14.05 -2.85 16.06
CA SER A 527 13.51 -4.00 15.32
C SER A 527 13.65 -5.29 16.12
N PHE A 528 14.77 -5.52 16.80
CA PHE A 528 14.92 -6.67 17.73
C PHE A 528 14.00 -6.58 18.95
N LEU A 529 13.80 -5.38 19.51
CA LEU A 529 12.87 -5.17 20.62
C LEU A 529 11.43 -5.53 20.25
N THR A 530 11.06 -5.43 18.96
CA THR A 530 9.74 -5.90 18.50
C THR A 530 9.63 -7.41 18.67
N HIS A 531 10.64 -8.18 18.26
CA HIS A 531 10.65 -9.64 18.47
C HIS A 531 10.68 -10.02 19.95
N VAL A 532 11.36 -9.25 20.80
CA VAL A 532 11.34 -9.44 22.26
C VAL A 532 9.94 -9.17 22.82
N GLN A 533 9.29 -8.08 22.41
CA GLN A 533 7.92 -7.77 22.81
C GLN A 533 6.93 -8.86 22.38
N LEU A 534 7.10 -9.40 21.16
CA LEU A 534 6.29 -10.51 20.67
C LEU A 534 6.51 -11.79 21.48
N ALA A 535 7.77 -12.09 21.84
CA ALA A 535 8.12 -13.21 22.71
C ALA A 535 7.55 -13.04 24.13
N ASP A 536 7.61 -11.84 24.70
CA ASP A 536 7.05 -11.54 26.02
C ASP A 536 5.52 -11.66 26.01
N ALA A 537 4.85 -11.14 24.97
CA ALA A 537 3.41 -11.33 24.79
C ALA A 537 3.04 -12.82 24.63
N ALA A 538 3.86 -13.61 23.92
CA ALA A 538 3.67 -15.05 23.80
C ALA A 538 3.84 -15.77 25.16
N ARG A 539 4.84 -15.39 25.98
CA ARG A 539 5.02 -15.92 27.34
C ARG A 539 3.85 -15.56 28.27
N GLU A 540 3.33 -14.34 28.17
CA GLU A 540 2.13 -13.94 28.92
C GLU A 540 0.91 -14.79 28.55
N GLY A 541 0.74 -15.10 27.26
CA GLY A 541 -0.33 -15.97 26.78
C GLY A 541 -0.22 -17.37 27.36
N LEU A 542 0.98 -17.92 27.37
CA LEU A 542 1.30 -19.22 27.97
C LEU A 542 0.97 -19.23 29.48
N ALA A 543 1.39 -18.20 30.22
CA ALA A 543 1.10 -18.06 31.65
C ALA A 543 -0.40 -17.82 31.93
N GLY A 544 -1.13 -17.24 30.98
CA GLY A 544 -2.58 -17.07 31.05
C GLY A 544 -3.32 -18.39 30.93
N VAL A 545 -2.98 -19.21 29.93
CA VAL A 545 -3.63 -20.51 29.72
C VAL A 545 -3.26 -21.52 30.80
N ALA A 546 -2.08 -21.44 31.40
CA ALA A 546 -1.69 -22.25 32.56
C ALA A 546 -2.64 -22.05 33.77
N ARG A 547 -3.30 -20.89 33.88
CA ARG A 547 -4.26 -20.56 34.96
C ARG A 547 -5.72 -20.88 34.61
N SER A 548 -5.99 -21.42 33.42
CA SER A 548 -7.36 -21.64 32.92
C SER A 548 -8.09 -22.85 33.54
N GLY A 549 -7.39 -23.74 34.24
CA GLY A 549 -7.98 -24.93 34.87
C GLY A 549 -8.42 -26.03 33.88
N LEU A 550 -8.07 -25.92 32.59
CA LEU A 550 -8.33 -26.94 31.58
C LEU A 550 -7.62 -28.25 31.91
N ARG A 551 -8.27 -29.40 31.63
CA ARG A 551 -7.65 -30.75 31.77
C ARG A 551 -6.74 -31.12 30.59
N VAL A 552 -6.48 -30.16 29.71
CA VAL A 552 -5.61 -30.26 28.54
C VAL A 552 -4.23 -29.75 28.93
N ARG A 553 -3.16 -30.25 28.29
CA ARG A 553 -1.81 -29.75 28.58
C ARG A 553 -1.65 -28.34 28.04
N THR A 554 -1.24 -27.40 28.90
CA THR A 554 -1.14 -25.96 28.60
C THR A 554 0.30 -25.43 28.63
N GLY A 555 1.29 -26.31 28.86
CA GLY A 555 2.71 -25.95 28.97
C GLY A 555 3.41 -25.68 27.63
N LEU A 556 4.72 -25.44 27.70
CA LEU A 556 5.58 -25.31 26.51
C LEU A 556 5.41 -26.52 25.58
N ASN A 557 5.41 -26.28 24.27
CA ASN A 557 5.24 -27.29 23.22
C ASN A 557 3.92 -28.07 23.22
N SER A 558 2.91 -27.64 23.99
CA SER A 558 1.54 -28.13 23.84
C SER A 558 0.78 -27.31 22.80
N TYR A 559 -0.21 -27.92 22.13
CA TYR A 559 -1.07 -27.19 21.17
C TYR A 559 -1.81 -26.02 21.84
N MET A 560 -2.33 -26.21 23.06
CA MET A 560 -2.99 -25.13 23.81
C MET A 560 -2.01 -24.03 24.21
N GLY A 561 -0.81 -24.39 24.69
CA GLY A 561 0.23 -23.43 25.02
C GLY A 561 0.65 -22.61 23.80
N ALA A 562 0.91 -23.27 22.67
CA ALA A 562 1.29 -22.62 21.42
C ALA A 562 0.15 -21.75 20.86
N ALA A 563 -1.10 -22.22 20.88
CA ALA A 563 -2.25 -21.44 20.44
C ALA A 563 -2.47 -20.20 21.32
N ALA A 564 -2.32 -20.33 22.64
CA ALA A 564 -2.52 -19.21 23.57
C ALA A 564 -1.39 -18.17 23.46
N ALA A 565 -0.15 -18.64 23.32
CA ALA A 565 1.02 -17.82 23.09
C ALA A 565 0.90 -17.06 21.75
N ALA A 566 0.56 -17.75 20.66
CA ALA A 566 0.37 -17.14 19.36
C ALA A 566 -0.78 -16.11 19.37
N GLN A 567 -1.93 -16.45 19.96
CA GLN A 567 -3.07 -15.54 20.02
C GLN A 567 -2.77 -14.29 20.87
N THR A 568 -2.01 -14.44 21.96
CA THR A 568 -1.63 -13.30 22.79
C THR A 568 -0.56 -12.44 22.10
N ALA A 569 0.35 -13.04 21.34
CA ALA A 569 1.28 -12.30 20.49
C ALA A 569 0.54 -11.46 19.42
N ILE A 570 -0.51 -11.99 18.80
CA ILE A 570 -1.36 -11.21 17.86
C ILE A 570 -2.04 -10.05 18.60
N ARG A 571 -2.69 -10.34 19.73
CA ARG A 571 -3.55 -9.36 20.39
C ARG A 571 -2.79 -8.27 21.15
N LYS A 572 -1.78 -8.63 21.93
CA LYS A 572 -1.00 -7.70 22.76
C LYS A 572 0.28 -7.23 22.07
N GLY A 573 0.91 -8.12 21.32
CA GLY A 573 2.17 -7.84 20.62
C GLY A 573 1.97 -7.21 19.24
N GLY A 574 0.77 -7.27 18.65
CA GLY A 574 0.52 -6.81 17.29
C GLY A 574 1.15 -7.72 16.22
N ALA A 575 1.44 -8.99 16.58
CA ALA A 575 1.99 -9.96 15.63
C ALA A 575 1.04 -10.20 14.46
N ASP A 576 1.59 -10.32 13.25
CA ASP A 576 0.88 -10.97 12.15
C ASP A 576 1.23 -12.47 12.09
N VAL A 577 0.51 -13.24 11.28
CA VAL A 577 0.69 -14.70 11.16
C VAL A 577 2.15 -15.07 10.83
N LYS A 578 2.84 -14.24 10.04
CA LYS A 578 4.26 -14.41 9.68
C LYS A 578 5.22 -14.25 10.87
N ASP A 579 4.83 -13.49 11.88
CA ASP A 579 5.68 -13.18 13.03
C ASP A 579 5.51 -14.23 14.14
N LEU A 580 4.44 -15.02 14.11
CA LEU A 580 4.08 -16.00 15.13
C LEU A 580 5.17 -17.04 15.39
N ARG A 581 5.84 -17.53 14.34
CA ARG A 581 6.92 -18.48 14.53
C ARG A 581 8.07 -17.86 15.34
N SER A 582 8.43 -16.61 15.03
CA SER A 582 9.46 -15.90 15.79
C SER A 582 9.04 -15.62 17.24
N ALA A 583 7.76 -15.31 17.46
CA ALA A 583 7.20 -15.08 18.79
C ALA A 583 7.21 -16.37 19.64
N LEU A 584 6.82 -17.51 19.06
CA LEU A 584 6.82 -18.81 19.73
C LEU A 584 8.25 -19.28 20.03
N VAL A 585 9.18 -19.18 19.07
CA VAL A 585 10.59 -19.50 19.29
C VAL A 585 11.18 -18.61 20.40
N GLY A 586 10.87 -17.31 20.39
CA GLY A 586 11.29 -16.38 21.44
C GLY A 586 10.67 -16.70 22.82
N ALA A 587 9.48 -17.29 22.85
CA ALA A 587 8.84 -17.81 24.06
C ALA A 587 9.32 -19.21 24.46
N HIS A 588 10.40 -19.72 23.84
CA HIS A 588 11.03 -21.02 24.11
C HIS A 588 10.22 -22.25 23.64
N PHE A 589 9.37 -22.11 22.63
CA PHE A 589 8.81 -23.26 21.93
C PHE A 589 9.86 -23.89 21.02
N THR A 590 10.01 -25.22 21.10
CA THR A 590 10.97 -26.02 20.33
C THR A 590 10.29 -27.04 19.41
N ASP A 591 9.02 -27.38 19.65
CA ASP A 591 8.26 -28.33 18.82
C ASP A 591 7.73 -27.66 17.54
N GLU A 592 8.51 -27.79 16.47
CA GLU A 592 8.22 -27.22 15.16
C GLU A 592 6.91 -27.75 14.53
N PRO A 593 6.59 -29.07 14.56
CA PRO A 593 5.28 -29.58 14.14
C PRO A 593 4.08 -28.93 14.85
N VAL A 594 4.16 -28.76 16.18
CA VAL A 594 3.09 -28.11 16.96
C VAL A 594 2.96 -26.63 16.57
N MET A 595 4.08 -25.90 16.49
CA MET A 595 4.07 -24.50 16.07
C MET A 595 3.46 -24.34 14.68
N ARG A 596 3.86 -25.16 13.71
CA ARG A 596 3.37 -25.08 12.33
C ARG A 596 1.88 -25.38 12.23
N SER A 597 1.40 -26.42 12.92
CA SER A 597 0.00 -26.83 12.89
C SER A 597 -0.91 -25.76 13.50
N VAL A 598 -0.49 -25.19 14.64
CA VAL A 598 -1.22 -24.08 15.29
C VAL A 598 -1.21 -22.82 14.43
N ILE A 599 -0.06 -22.42 13.88
CA ILE A 599 0.03 -21.23 13.01
C ILE A 599 -0.84 -21.41 11.75
N GLY A 600 -0.81 -22.60 11.13
CA GLY A 600 -1.65 -22.93 9.99
C GLY A 600 -3.14 -22.83 10.32
N SER A 601 -3.54 -23.38 11.47
CA SER A 601 -4.91 -23.33 11.95
C SER A 601 -5.39 -21.90 12.24
N ILE A 602 -4.56 -21.07 12.90
CA ILE A 602 -4.84 -19.64 13.13
C ILE A 602 -4.96 -18.89 11.80
N SER A 603 -4.08 -19.14 10.84
CA SER A 603 -4.13 -18.50 9.52
C SER A 603 -5.45 -18.79 8.82
N LEU A 604 -5.85 -20.07 8.75
CA LEU A 604 -7.08 -20.50 8.08
C LEU A 604 -8.33 -19.99 8.81
N ALA A 605 -8.34 -19.99 10.14
CA ALA A 605 -9.42 -19.38 10.92
C ALA A 605 -9.54 -17.88 10.66
N LYS A 606 -8.41 -17.15 10.58
CA LYS A 606 -8.38 -15.71 10.28
C LYS A 606 -8.92 -15.43 8.88
N ASP A 607 -8.51 -16.19 7.88
CA ASP A 607 -8.96 -16.04 6.49
C ASP A 607 -10.48 -16.31 6.39
N ASN A 608 -10.96 -17.43 6.94
CA ASN A 608 -12.38 -17.77 6.95
C ASN A 608 -13.24 -16.76 7.74
N SER A 609 -12.67 -16.10 8.76
CA SER A 609 -13.41 -15.09 9.53
C SER A 609 -13.69 -13.81 8.73
N GLN A 610 -12.91 -13.51 7.69
CA GLN A 610 -13.11 -12.32 6.85
C GLN A 610 -14.38 -12.40 5.99
N GLU A 611 -14.86 -13.62 5.73
CA GLU A 611 -16.12 -13.87 5.01
C GLU A 611 -17.35 -13.69 5.91
N SER A 612 -17.17 -13.60 7.23
CA SER A 612 -18.25 -13.41 8.18
C SER A 612 -18.74 -11.96 8.18
N LEU A 613 -20.02 -11.74 7.88
CA LEU A 613 -20.69 -10.44 7.94
C LEU A 613 -20.89 -9.91 9.38
N LEU A 614 -20.45 -10.65 10.42
CA LEU A 614 -20.68 -10.26 11.81
C LEU A 614 -19.88 -9.00 12.19
N ALA A 615 -20.56 -8.02 12.77
CA ALA A 615 -19.94 -6.81 13.33
C ALA A 615 -18.87 -7.12 14.40
N ASN A 616 -19.06 -8.19 15.18
CA ASN A 616 -18.09 -8.63 16.19
C ASN A 616 -17.04 -9.58 15.60
N LYS A 617 -15.83 -9.05 15.37
CA LYS A 617 -14.69 -9.79 14.80
C LYS A 617 -14.24 -10.97 15.66
N HIS A 618 -14.29 -10.85 16.99
CA HIS A 618 -13.88 -11.94 17.89
C HIS A 618 -14.87 -13.11 17.82
N LEU A 619 -16.17 -12.83 17.78
CA LEU A 619 -17.19 -13.85 17.57
C LEU A 619 -17.05 -14.52 16.19
N GLY A 620 -16.83 -13.72 15.14
CA GLY A 620 -16.58 -14.23 13.78
C GLY A 620 -15.39 -15.17 13.71
N LEU A 621 -14.29 -14.82 14.39
CA LEU A 621 -13.09 -15.66 14.47
C LEU A 621 -13.35 -16.96 15.25
N THR A 622 -14.07 -16.91 16.36
CA THR A 622 -14.45 -18.13 17.12
C THR A 622 -15.36 -19.05 16.32
N ILE A 623 -16.31 -18.50 15.54
CA ILE A 623 -17.16 -19.29 14.65
C ILE A 623 -16.34 -19.94 13.53
N ALA A 624 -15.39 -19.20 12.94
CA ALA A 624 -14.50 -19.75 11.92
C ALA A 624 -13.63 -20.89 12.47
N SER A 625 -13.06 -20.71 13.67
CA SER A 625 -12.31 -21.76 14.36
C SER A 625 -13.19 -22.97 14.71
N MET A 626 -14.45 -22.77 15.08
CA MET A 626 -15.38 -23.86 15.37
C MET A 626 -15.69 -24.68 14.12
N LYS A 627 -16.03 -24.02 13.00
CA LYS A 627 -16.28 -24.69 11.71
C LYS A 627 -15.07 -25.50 11.27
N ARG A 628 -13.86 -24.98 11.51
CA ARG A 628 -12.61 -25.66 11.20
C ARG A 628 -12.40 -26.90 12.08
N ALA A 629 -12.54 -26.76 13.41
CA ALA A 629 -12.43 -27.87 14.35
C ALA A 629 -13.46 -28.98 14.09
N GLU A 630 -14.68 -28.62 13.69
CA GLU A 630 -15.69 -29.58 13.26
C GLU A 630 -15.31 -30.28 11.96
N ALA A 631 -14.85 -29.53 10.95
CA ALA A 631 -14.45 -30.12 9.68
C ALA A 631 -13.28 -31.10 9.85
N SER A 632 -12.31 -30.81 10.71
CA SER A 632 -11.21 -31.72 11.02
C SER A 632 -11.65 -32.92 11.86
N ALA A 633 -12.56 -32.73 12.82
CA ALA A 633 -13.17 -33.84 13.56
C ALA A 633 -13.94 -34.81 12.65
N LEU A 634 -14.70 -34.30 11.68
CA LEU A 634 -15.42 -35.11 10.70
C LEU A 634 -14.47 -35.87 9.77
N LYS A 635 -13.42 -35.22 9.27
CA LYS A 635 -12.37 -35.89 8.47
C LYS A 635 -11.72 -37.04 9.24
N ILE A 636 -11.42 -36.83 10.52
CA ILE A 636 -10.90 -37.89 11.39
C ILE A 636 -11.91 -39.02 11.52
N SER A 637 -13.19 -38.72 11.77
CA SER A 637 -14.21 -39.77 11.91
C SER A 637 -14.37 -40.60 10.64
N ASP A 638 -14.19 -39.97 9.47
CA ASP A 638 -14.26 -40.61 8.16
C ASP A 638 -12.97 -41.36 7.77
N GLY A 639 -11.92 -41.29 8.61
CA GLY A 639 -10.64 -41.96 8.39
C GLY A 639 -9.65 -41.22 7.49
N ASN A 640 -9.97 -40.01 7.04
CA ASN A 640 -9.15 -39.20 6.14
C ASN A 640 -8.46 -38.00 6.83
N GLY A 641 -8.61 -37.87 8.15
CA GLY A 641 -8.12 -36.73 8.93
C GLY A 641 -6.83 -37.00 9.71
N ASP A 642 -6.10 -35.94 10.00
CA ASP A 642 -4.89 -35.96 10.83
C ASP A 642 -5.20 -35.56 12.29
N VAL A 643 -4.74 -36.38 13.23
CA VAL A 643 -4.89 -36.18 14.68
C VAL A 643 -4.17 -34.91 15.14
N VAL A 644 -3.02 -34.60 14.54
CA VAL A 644 -2.20 -33.42 14.88
C VAL A 644 -2.87 -32.13 14.43
N GLU A 645 -3.35 -32.08 13.17
CA GLU A 645 -4.13 -30.96 12.66
C GLU A 645 -5.40 -30.72 13.50
N THR A 646 -6.13 -31.79 13.83
CA THR A 646 -7.37 -31.67 14.60
C THR A 646 -7.10 -31.22 16.03
N ALA A 647 -6.05 -31.72 16.70
CA ALA A 647 -5.64 -31.23 18.01
C ALA A 647 -5.28 -29.73 17.97
N ALA A 648 -4.58 -29.28 16.93
CA ALA A 648 -4.28 -27.87 16.74
C ALA A 648 -5.55 -27.02 16.52
N ASP A 649 -6.50 -27.49 15.72
CA ASP A 649 -7.77 -26.79 15.46
C ASP A 649 -8.63 -26.64 16.72
N PHE A 650 -8.74 -27.70 17.52
CA PHE A 650 -9.41 -27.63 18.82
C PHE A 650 -8.69 -26.66 19.76
N ALA A 651 -7.35 -26.67 19.76
CA ALA A 651 -6.60 -25.75 20.59
C ALA A 651 -6.79 -24.28 20.21
N VAL A 652 -6.84 -23.99 18.90
CA VAL A 652 -7.16 -22.65 18.38
C VAL A 652 -8.60 -22.27 18.70
N LEU A 653 -9.57 -23.18 18.58
CA LEU A 653 -10.95 -22.92 19.03
C LEU A 653 -10.99 -22.53 20.51
N GLY A 654 -10.29 -23.26 21.37
CA GLY A 654 -10.17 -22.97 22.80
C GLY A 654 -9.69 -21.54 23.07
N THR A 655 -8.63 -21.12 22.39
CA THR A 655 -8.02 -19.79 22.63
C THR A 655 -8.82 -18.65 22.01
N MET A 656 -9.52 -18.88 20.89
CA MET A 656 -10.43 -17.90 20.30
C MET A 656 -11.70 -17.74 21.14
N GLY A 657 -12.25 -18.84 21.69
CA GLY A 657 -13.34 -18.80 22.67
C GLY A 657 -12.99 -17.96 23.89
N TYR A 658 -11.81 -18.21 24.47
CA TYR A 658 -11.30 -17.42 25.59
C TYR A 658 -11.08 -15.94 25.23
N ALA A 659 -10.54 -15.65 24.05
CA ALA A 659 -10.37 -14.27 23.58
C ALA A 659 -11.71 -13.54 23.41
N TYR A 660 -12.74 -14.23 22.90
CA TYR A 660 -14.10 -13.71 22.79
C TYR A 660 -14.69 -13.39 24.17
N ARG A 661 -14.51 -14.27 25.17
CA ARG A 661 -14.88 -13.99 26.55
C ARG A 661 -14.15 -12.79 27.12
N GLN A 662 -12.84 -12.69 26.94
CA GLN A 662 -12.06 -11.57 27.48
C GLN A 662 -12.50 -10.21 26.93
N HIS A 663 -12.96 -10.16 25.67
CA HIS A 663 -13.51 -8.94 25.09
C HIS A 663 -14.80 -8.46 25.79
N HIS A 664 -15.56 -9.38 26.39
CA HIS A 664 -16.83 -9.08 27.08
C HIS A 664 -16.79 -9.31 28.59
N ALA A 665 -15.60 -9.39 29.18
CA ALA A 665 -15.39 -9.83 30.57
C ALA A 665 -15.81 -8.81 31.65
N THR A 666 -16.28 -7.61 31.27
CA THR A 666 -16.74 -6.60 32.24
C THR A 666 -18.01 -7.09 32.94
N PRO A 667 -18.01 -7.27 34.27
CA PRO A 667 -19.21 -7.64 35.00
C PRO A 667 -20.23 -6.50 34.93
N ILE A 668 -21.41 -6.77 34.38
CA ILE A 668 -22.51 -5.80 34.33
C ILE A 668 -23.56 -6.24 35.33
N THR A 669 -23.67 -5.51 36.43
CA THR A 669 -24.78 -5.67 37.38
C THR A 669 -26.03 -5.01 36.80
N LEU A 670 -27.18 -5.66 36.93
CA LEU A 670 -28.47 -5.13 36.50
C LEU A 670 -29.45 -5.15 37.69
N PRO A 671 -30.46 -4.27 37.73
CA PRO A 671 -31.57 -4.40 38.67
C PRO A 671 -32.29 -5.74 38.48
N ALA A 672 -32.85 -6.31 39.56
CA ALA A 672 -33.48 -7.64 39.56
C ALA A 672 -34.55 -7.83 38.45
N ALA A 673 -35.32 -6.79 38.14
CA ALA A 673 -36.30 -6.82 37.06
C ALA A 673 -35.67 -7.04 35.67
N HIS A 674 -34.54 -6.37 35.39
CA HIS A 674 -33.81 -6.50 34.13
C HIS A 674 -33.05 -7.83 34.06
N GLU A 675 -32.55 -8.34 35.19
CA GLU A 675 -31.94 -9.68 35.24
C GLU A 675 -32.93 -10.78 34.86
N GLN A 676 -34.18 -10.69 35.31
CA GLN A 676 -35.22 -11.64 34.91
C GLN A 676 -35.53 -11.57 33.41
N MET A 677 -35.40 -10.40 32.77
CA MET A 677 -35.60 -10.26 31.32
C MET A 677 -34.44 -10.92 30.55
N VAL A 678 -33.20 -10.67 30.97
CA VAL A 678 -32.00 -11.32 30.40
C VAL A 678 -32.08 -12.84 30.57
N ASN A 679 -32.43 -13.34 31.75
CA ASN A 679 -32.53 -14.77 32.02
C ASN A 679 -33.62 -15.44 31.18
N ARG A 680 -34.77 -14.77 30.99
CA ARG A 680 -35.84 -15.25 30.09
C ARG A 680 -35.37 -15.32 28.64
N TYR A 681 -34.66 -14.29 28.17
CA TYR A 681 -34.07 -14.28 26.83
C TYR A 681 -33.08 -15.43 26.64
N LEU A 682 -32.13 -15.56 27.56
CA LEU A 682 -31.07 -16.56 27.50
C LEU A 682 -31.57 -18.00 27.68
N ALA A 683 -32.77 -18.22 28.22
CA ALA A 683 -33.37 -19.55 28.32
C ALA A 683 -33.83 -20.06 26.94
N ASN A 684 -34.31 -19.19 26.06
CA ASN A 684 -34.71 -19.54 24.70
C ASN A 684 -34.56 -18.35 23.72
N PRO A 685 -33.34 -18.08 23.22
CA PRO A 685 -33.09 -16.94 22.33
C PRO A 685 -33.86 -17.01 21.00
N ARG A 686 -34.32 -18.19 20.57
CA ARG A 686 -34.88 -18.38 19.22
C ARG A 686 -36.38 -18.19 19.13
N ALA A 687 -37.14 -18.46 20.20
CA ALA A 687 -38.60 -18.40 20.15
C ALA A 687 -39.12 -16.96 20.01
N ASN A 688 -38.65 -16.04 20.86
CA ASN A 688 -39.08 -14.63 20.87
C ASN A 688 -37.92 -13.64 20.95
N GLY A 689 -36.67 -14.11 20.81
CA GLY A 689 -35.50 -13.26 21.07
C GLY A 689 -35.26 -12.18 20.03
N ARG A 690 -35.64 -12.39 18.77
CA ARG A 690 -35.51 -11.38 17.71
C ARG A 690 -36.32 -10.12 18.03
N ALA A 691 -37.61 -10.26 18.29
CA ALA A 691 -38.49 -9.15 18.62
C ALA A 691 -37.99 -8.41 19.86
N PHE A 692 -37.56 -9.16 20.89
CA PHE A 692 -37.01 -8.59 22.12
C PHE A 692 -35.73 -7.76 21.88
N VAL A 693 -34.79 -8.26 21.08
CA VAL A 693 -33.53 -7.55 20.78
C VAL A 693 -33.75 -6.35 19.87
N GLU A 694 -34.57 -6.48 18.83
CA GLU A 694 -34.94 -5.36 17.94
C GLU A 694 -35.66 -4.25 18.73
N GLU A 695 -36.50 -4.63 19.69
CA GLU A 695 -37.19 -3.68 20.55
C GLU A 695 -36.24 -2.95 21.51
N LEU A 696 -35.31 -3.67 22.15
CA LEU A 696 -34.26 -3.04 22.95
C LEU A 696 -33.39 -2.10 22.11
N GLN A 697 -33.06 -2.48 20.87
CA GLN A 697 -32.32 -1.63 19.95
C GLN A 697 -33.12 -0.38 19.55
N ASN A 698 -34.43 -0.50 19.34
CA ASN A 698 -35.30 0.66 19.09
C ASN A 698 -35.34 1.63 20.29
N VAL A 699 -35.29 1.12 21.53
CA VAL A 699 -35.17 1.95 22.74
C VAL A 699 -33.80 2.64 22.81
N VAL A 700 -32.72 1.95 22.42
CA VAL A 700 -31.37 2.54 22.32
C VAL A 700 -31.32 3.64 21.25
N ASP A 701 -31.99 3.44 20.11
CA ASP A 701 -32.08 4.40 19.01
C ASP A 701 -33.01 5.59 19.30
N GLY A 702 -33.73 5.60 20.43
CA GLY A 702 -34.67 6.66 20.80
C GLY A 702 -35.99 6.66 20.01
N LYS A 703 -36.36 5.54 19.39
CA LYS A 703 -37.61 5.39 18.62
C LYS A 703 -38.81 5.18 19.57
N ARG A 704 -39.94 5.85 19.30
CA ARG A 704 -41.15 5.89 20.18
C ARG A 704 -42.02 4.62 20.19
N ILE A 705 -41.62 3.53 19.55
CA ILE A 705 -42.43 2.32 19.33
C ILE A 705 -41.95 1.16 20.22
N SER A 706 -41.80 1.37 21.53
CA SER A 706 -41.42 0.29 22.46
C SER A 706 -42.61 -0.15 23.33
N LEU A 707 -42.89 -1.44 23.36
CA LEU A 707 -43.78 -2.15 24.27
C LEU A 707 -43.13 -2.41 25.65
N ILE A 708 -41.79 -2.41 25.75
CA ILE A 708 -41.04 -2.49 27.01
C ILE A 708 -41.16 -1.14 27.74
N ARG A 709 -42.29 -0.95 28.43
CA ARG A 709 -42.56 0.23 29.26
C ARG A 709 -41.54 0.33 30.40
N GLY A 710 -40.92 1.50 30.54
CA GLY A 710 -40.11 1.86 31.71
C GLY A 710 -38.59 1.62 31.59
N VAL A 711 -38.09 1.07 30.49
CA VAL A 711 -36.63 0.91 30.27
C VAL A 711 -36.07 2.14 29.58
N ARG A 712 -35.08 2.79 30.20
CA ARG A 712 -34.37 3.95 29.62
C ARG A 712 -33.34 3.49 28.57
N PRO A 713 -32.96 4.33 27.58
CA PRO A 713 -31.95 3.99 26.57
C PRO A 713 -30.63 3.46 27.15
N GLN A 714 -30.15 4.06 28.25
CA GLN A 714 -28.94 3.61 28.95
C GLN A 714 -29.10 2.23 29.59
N GLU A 715 -30.30 1.91 30.09
CA GLU A 715 -30.61 0.61 30.69
C GLU A 715 -30.72 -0.46 29.61
N ALA A 716 -31.34 -0.16 28.46
CA ALA A 716 -31.38 -1.04 27.29
C ALA A 716 -29.97 -1.38 26.79
N HIS A 717 -29.07 -0.38 26.72
CA HIS A 717 -27.67 -0.61 26.36
C HIS A 717 -26.96 -1.55 27.34
N ARG A 718 -27.21 -1.40 28.66
CA ARG A 718 -26.65 -2.30 29.69
C ARG A 718 -27.23 -3.71 29.61
N ILE A 719 -28.52 -3.86 29.29
CA ILE A 719 -29.17 -5.16 29.08
C ILE A 719 -28.54 -5.88 27.87
N LEU A 720 -28.39 -5.19 26.73
CA LEU A 720 -27.76 -5.75 25.53
C LEU A 720 -26.29 -6.12 25.78
N ALA A 721 -25.54 -5.26 26.47
CA ALA A 721 -24.16 -5.55 26.84
C ALA A 721 -24.08 -6.78 27.78
N ARG A 722 -25.00 -6.91 28.74
CA ARG A 722 -25.08 -8.09 29.62
C ARG A 722 -25.38 -9.37 28.83
N ILE A 723 -26.31 -9.33 27.87
CA ILE A 723 -26.63 -10.47 27.01
C ILE A 723 -25.39 -10.92 26.21
N ARG A 724 -24.64 -9.97 25.63
CA ARG A 724 -23.38 -10.27 24.93
C ARG A 724 -22.35 -10.92 25.85
N THR A 725 -22.19 -10.39 27.05
CA THR A 725 -21.33 -10.96 28.08
C THR A 725 -21.74 -12.39 28.42
N ASP A 726 -23.01 -12.64 28.72
CA ASP A 726 -23.48 -13.99 29.09
C ASP A 726 -23.32 -15.00 27.94
N HIS A 727 -23.56 -14.58 26.68
CA HIS A 727 -23.24 -15.42 25.51
C HIS A 727 -21.76 -15.76 25.41
N ALA A 728 -20.87 -14.79 25.67
CA ALA A 728 -19.43 -15.03 25.65
C ALA A 728 -18.98 -16.00 26.75
N PHE A 729 -19.56 -15.89 27.96
CA PHE A 729 -19.30 -16.82 29.06
C PHE A 729 -19.84 -18.23 28.79
N ARG A 730 -21.07 -18.36 28.28
CA ARG A 730 -21.65 -19.68 27.93
C ARG A 730 -20.91 -20.36 26.79
N THR A 731 -20.51 -19.59 25.78
CA THR A 731 -19.69 -20.08 24.67
C THR A 731 -18.35 -20.60 25.18
N ASP A 732 -17.66 -19.82 26.02
CA ASP A 732 -16.39 -20.23 26.63
C ASP A 732 -16.56 -21.51 27.46
N ASP A 733 -17.58 -21.60 28.32
CA ASP A 733 -17.87 -22.80 29.13
C ASP A 733 -18.17 -24.03 28.26
N ALA A 734 -18.96 -23.89 27.20
CA ALA A 734 -19.22 -24.97 26.25
C ALA A 734 -17.93 -25.43 25.55
N ILE A 735 -17.06 -24.50 25.15
CA ILE A 735 -15.76 -24.81 24.55
C ILE A 735 -14.86 -25.50 25.58
N HIS A 736 -14.85 -25.09 26.84
CA HIS A 736 -14.09 -25.76 27.90
C HIS A 736 -14.56 -27.23 28.09
N LYS A 737 -15.87 -27.48 28.08
CA LYS A 737 -16.44 -28.83 28.13
C LYS A 737 -15.99 -29.67 26.92
N LEU A 738 -16.06 -29.11 25.72
CA LEU A 738 -15.59 -29.73 24.49
C LEU A 738 -14.10 -30.05 24.53
N MET A 739 -13.26 -29.13 25.02
CA MET A 739 -11.82 -29.32 25.14
C MET A 739 -11.45 -30.42 26.14
N ASN A 740 -12.21 -30.55 27.22
CA ASN A 740 -11.99 -31.57 28.24
C ASN A 740 -12.37 -32.98 27.74
N ASP A 741 -13.41 -33.08 26.92
CA ASP A 741 -13.88 -34.33 26.32
C ASP A 741 -14.32 -34.15 24.86
N PRO A 742 -13.36 -34.09 23.90
CA PRO A 742 -13.69 -33.89 22.49
C PRO A 742 -14.31 -35.15 21.84
N ALA A 743 -14.25 -36.29 22.52
CA ALA A 743 -14.86 -37.54 22.07
C ALA A 743 -16.37 -37.58 22.32
N ASN A 744 -16.91 -36.66 23.13
CA ASN A 744 -18.34 -36.51 23.30
C ASN A 744 -18.93 -35.57 22.23
N PRO A 745 -19.67 -36.11 21.24
CA PRO A 745 -20.27 -35.30 20.18
C PRO A 745 -21.27 -34.25 20.69
N GLN A 746 -21.86 -34.45 21.87
CA GLN A 746 -22.83 -33.51 22.43
C GLN A 746 -22.18 -32.17 22.75
N HIS A 747 -20.93 -32.15 23.24
CA HIS A 747 -20.24 -30.91 23.53
C HIS A 747 -19.98 -30.06 22.28
N LEU A 748 -19.74 -30.70 21.13
CA LEU A 748 -19.59 -29.98 19.86
C LEU A 748 -20.91 -29.34 19.43
N ARG A 749 -22.03 -30.04 19.64
CA ARG A 749 -23.38 -29.50 19.41
C ARG A 749 -23.69 -28.35 20.35
N ASP A 750 -23.31 -28.46 21.62
CA ASP A 750 -23.51 -27.41 22.63
C ASP A 750 -22.75 -26.13 22.23
N VAL A 751 -21.47 -26.26 21.82
CA VAL A 751 -20.67 -25.12 21.32
C VAL A 751 -21.32 -24.49 20.08
N ARG A 752 -21.75 -25.30 19.10
CA ARG A 752 -22.43 -24.79 17.90
C ARG A 752 -23.73 -24.07 18.25
N LYS A 753 -24.50 -24.60 19.21
CA LYS A 753 -25.75 -24.00 19.67
C LYS A 753 -25.47 -22.61 20.27
N GLU A 754 -24.55 -22.51 21.22
CA GLU A 754 -24.23 -21.24 21.89
C GLU A 754 -23.64 -20.20 20.91
N LEU A 755 -22.76 -20.61 19.99
CA LEU A 755 -22.22 -19.73 18.94
C LEU A 755 -23.28 -19.27 17.94
N SER A 756 -24.21 -20.16 17.56
CA SER A 756 -25.33 -19.81 16.70
C SER A 756 -26.24 -18.80 17.39
N ASP A 757 -26.53 -18.99 18.68
CA ASP A 757 -27.39 -18.10 19.44
C ASP A 757 -26.72 -16.73 19.61
N ALA A 758 -25.42 -16.68 19.95
CA ALA A 758 -24.63 -15.46 20.01
C ALA A 758 -24.58 -14.71 18.67
N ALA A 759 -24.37 -15.43 17.55
CA ALA A 759 -24.32 -14.85 16.21
C ALA A 759 -25.66 -14.24 15.79
N ASN A 760 -26.77 -14.92 16.10
CA ASN A 760 -28.11 -14.42 15.82
C ASN A 760 -28.40 -13.16 16.64
N THR A 761 -28.07 -13.15 17.94
CA THR A 761 -28.18 -11.97 18.79
C THR A 761 -27.43 -10.77 18.20
N GLU A 762 -26.17 -10.94 17.78
CA GLU A 762 -25.38 -9.85 17.21
C GLU A 762 -25.96 -9.31 15.90
N ARG A 763 -26.51 -10.18 15.05
CA ARG A 763 -27.17 -9.76 13.80
C ARG A 763 -28.44 -8.97 14.05
N TRP A 764 -29.25 -9.39 15.03
CA TRP A 764 -30.45 -8.66 15.44
C TRP A 764 -30.09 -7.28 15.99
N ILE A 765 -29.01 -7.17 16.77
CA ILE A 765 -28.50 -5.87 17.25
C ILE A 765 -28.03 -5.01 16.08
N ALA A 766 -27.38 -5.60 15.07
CA ALA A 766 -26.88 -4.89 13.89
C ALA A 766 -27.98 -4.51 12.87
N GLY A 767 -29.23 -4.99 13.05
CA GLY A 767 -30.31 -4.79 12.08
C GLY A 767 -30.15 -5.58 10.78
N GLU A 768 -29.30 -6.61 10.77
CA GLU A 768 -29.06 -7.43 9.59
C GLU A 768 -30.12 -8.54 9.45
N SER A 769 -30.66 -8.71 8.23
CA SER A 769 -31.59 -9.80 7.95
C SER A 769 -30.84 -11.14 7.80
N VAL A 770 -31.35 -12.17 8.47
CA VAL A 770 -30.83 -13.54 8.35
C VAL A 770 -31.31 -14.11 7.01
N THR A 771 -30.40 -14.29 6.06
CA THR A 771 -30.66 -15.08 4.85
C THR A 771 -30.30 -16.54 5.12
N PRO A 772 -30.89 -17.52 4.42
CA PRO A 772 -30.50 -18.94 4.55
C PRO A 772 -29.00 -19.16 4.37
N TRP A 773 -28.38 -18.35 3.50
CA TRP A 773 -26.95 -18.37 3.19
C TRP A 773 -26.07 -17.69 4.24
N SER A 774 -26.63 -16.76 5.04
CA SER A 774 -25.90 -16.12 6.14
C SER A 774 -26.12 -16.82 7.46
N SER A 775 -27.23 -17.53 7.67
CA SER A 775 -27.56 -18.22 8.92
C SER A 775 -26.51 -19.29 9.29
N ASN A 776 -26.01 -19.26 10.53
CA ASN A 776 -25.29 -20.42 11.05
C ASN A 776 -26.34 -21.48 11.31
N SER A 777 -26.37 -22.53 10.50
CA SER A 777 -27.36 -23.61 10.66
C SER A 777 -27.31 -24.15 12.09
N PRO A 778 -28.47 -24.32 12.75
CA PRO A 778 -28.52 -24.92 14.07
C PRO A 778 -27.96 -26.36 14.01
N PRO A 779 -27.46 -26.90 15.13
CA PRO A 779 -26.93 -28.25 15.16
C PRO A 779 -27.99 -29.24 14.66
N GLY A 780 -27.67 -29.97 13.60
CA GLY A 780 -28.52 -31.04 13.10
C GLY A 780 -28.63 -32.19 14.12
N THR A 781 -29.73 -32.93 14.06
CA THR A 781 -29.95 -34.10 14.92
C THR A 781 -29.21 -35.35 14.45
N HIS A 782 -28.56 -35.29 13.28
CA HIS A 782 -27.85 -36.42 12.64
C HIS A 782 -26.89 -37.11 13.59
N ALA A 783 -27.03 -38.44 13.72
CA ALA A 783 -26.12 -39.25 14.51
C ALA A 783 -24.69 -39.09 13.99
N PHE A 784 -23.74 -38.93 14.91
CA PHE A 784 -22.32 -38.96 14.55
C PHE A 784 -21.94 -40.38 14.11
N PRO A 785 -20.91 -40.53 13.26
CA PRO A 785 -20.40 -41.85 12.88
C PRO A 785 -20.09 -42.70 14.12
N ALA A 786 -20.37 -44.01 14.07
CA ALA A 786 -20.18 -44.92 15.21
C ALA A 786 -18.73 -44.92 15.74
N ASP A 787 -17.77 -44.63 14.87
CA ASP A 787 -16.34 -44.56 15.17
C ASP A 787 -15.87 -43.22 15.75
N TYR A 788 -16.72 -42.18 15.80
CA TYR A 788 -16.34 -40.83 16.23
C TYR A 788 -15.68 -40.84 17.61
N ARG A 789 -16.29 -41.51 18.59
CA ARG A 789 -15.78 -41.56 19.98
C ARG A 789 -14.41 -42.21 20.06
N ARG A 790 -14.20 -43.31 19.32
CA ARG A 790 -12.92 -44.04 19.31
C ARG A 790 -11.81 -43.18 18.70
N ARG A 791 -12.07 -42.56 17.55
CA ARG A 791 -11.07 -41.79 16.80
C ARG A 791 -10.77 -40.44 17.45
N MET A 792 -11.78 -39.75 17.98
CA MET A 792 -11.57 -38.53 18.78
C MET A 792 -10.93 -38.80 20.14
N GLY A 793 -10.97 -40.04 20.63
CA GLY A 793 -10.15 -40.47 21.78
C GLY A 793 -8.65 -40.27 21.55
N ALA A 794 -8.16 -40.50 20.32
CA ALA A 794 -6.77 -40.24 19.97
C ALA A 794 -6.43 -38.74 19.98
N VAL A 795 -7.36 -37.89 19.53
CA VAL A 795 -7.22 -36.41 19.62
C VAL A 795 -7.20 -35.95 21.08
N ALA A 796 -8.09 -36.50 21.92
CA ALA A 796 -8.12 -36.21 23.35
C ALA A 796 -6.80 -36.61 24.03
N GLN A 797 -6.24 -37.75 23.65
CA GLN A 797 -4.94 -38.21 24.15
C GLN A 797 -3.83 -37.28 23.67
N GLU A 798 -3.78 -36.96 22.38
CA GLU A 798 -2.78 -36.07 21.77
C GLU A 798 -2.75 -34.68 22.42
N LEU A 799 -3.93 -34.11 22.70
CA LEU A 799 -4.08 -32.85 23.44
C LEU A 799 -3.53 -32.91 24.87
N ARG A 800 -3.48 -34.10 25.49
CA ARG A 800 -2.99 -34.31 26.86
C ARG A 800 -1.51 -34.72 26.91
N THR A 801 -0.98 -35.43 25.92
CA THR A 801 0.32 -36.10 25.99
C THR A 801 1.49 -35.28 25.45
N ARG A 802 1.34 -34.59 24.30
CA ARG A 802 2.48 -33.99 23.58
C ARG A 802 3.16 -32.86 24.38
N GLY A 803 4.49 -32.97 24.58
CA GLY A 803 5.35 -31.95 25.20
C GLY A 803 6.31 -32.41 26.32
N GLN A 804 6.60 -33.72 26.48
CA GLN A 804 7.66 -34.17 27.40
C GLN A 804 9.05 -33.71 26.94
#